data_AF-A0A9W6PBB4-F1
#
_entry.id   AF-A0A9W6PBB4-F1
#
_cell.length_a   1.000
_cell.length_b   1.000
_cell.length_c   1.000
_cell.angle_alpha   90.00
_cell.angle_beta   90.00
_cell.angle_gamma   90.00
#
_symmetry.space_group_name_H-M   'P 1'
#
loop_
_entity.id
_entity.type
_entity.pdbx_description
1 polymer ?
#
loop_
_entity_poly.entity_id
_entity_poly.type
_entity_poly.pdbx_seq_one_letter_code
_entity_poly.pdbx_strand_id
1 'polypeptide(L)'
;MRTTNRRGWLAACATGLLLASTAVVAPPALAATGVTVVYSEGSHWGSGYSGQFTINNSGATALSDWNIAITLPSGVSISSLWNAQMARSGATYTLTPPAWGASVPAGGSYSIGFNGVGGSSGATQPTGCTVNGDPCDGTPGTPDSEAPSKPGGLTSSNVTSSGATLSWTAATDNVGVTGYEIINAEGNVVRNVVGTTTSATVGGLTPDTSYAFRVRAYDAAGNKSEASSEISVRTLAGTTNPPDPSAGDRRVGYFTQWGIYDRGYLVNNMDDSGTAEKLTHINYAFANISPNGECFIVNQAGQGDAWADYGRSFTAAQSVNGQADSWDQDLRGNFNQLRQLKEKHPDLRVNISIGGWSWSKNFSDAVLTPQSRERLVDSCIDLYLRGNLPVFDGAGGPGSGAGVFDGIDLDWEWPASAGYEENVFRPEDKQNFTAVVKLFREKLDALGAENGREYELSSFMPADPEKVGVGYEVPQIMEDFDFITLQGYDYVGAWQNSTNHQSNITAVADNPDENIYSSEIALDAWTSRGADPADIVLGVPFYGRGWTGVAPGPNGDGLFQTASGPAPGPYEAGIEDFKNLKNLSGYTLHRDAGTAWLYNGTTWWQFDDAVSMTEKVDWARAEGLGGVMIWSLDGDDSNGTLITAIDTALGS
;
A
#
# COMPACT_ATOMS: atom_id res chain seq x y z
N MET A 1 -6.19 3.61 73.23
CA MET A 1 -5.04 3.89 74.11
C MET A 1 -3.95 4.54 73.28
N ARG A 2 -3.54 5.75 73.68
CA ARG A 2 -2.31 6.52 73.36
C ARG A 2 -1.57 6.23 72.04
N THR A 3 -1.40 7.26 71.21
CA THR A 3 -0.10 7.95 71.08
C THR A 3 -0.23 9.32 70.42
N THR A 4 0.39 10.29 71.08
CA THR A 4 0.67 11.68 70.72
C THR A 4 1.84 11.80 69.73
N ASN A 5 1.88 12.86 68.91
CA ASN A 5 3.07 13.70 68.63
C ASN A 5 2.63 14.93 67.82
N ARG A 6 2.48 16.09 68.45
CA ARG A 6 3.47 17.17 68.69
C ARG A 6 3.61 18.15 67.52
N ARG A 7 3.15 19.37 67.81
CA ARG A 7 3.24 20.62 67.05
C ARG A 7 4.70 21.10 66.90
N GLY A 8 4.98 21.76 65.77
CA GLY A 8 6.03 22.77 65.60
C GLY A 8 5.43 23.95 64.82
N TRP A 9 5.68 25.16 65.31
CA TRP A 9 4.99 26.42 65.01
C TRP A 9 5.90 27.40 64.25
N LEU A 10 5.26 28.47 63.73
CA LEU A 10 5.76 29.80 63.34
C LEU A 10 6.25 29.94 61.88
N ALA A 11 5.62 30.71 60.99
CA ALA A 11 5.04 32.08 60.97
C ALA A 11 6.02 33.15 60.48
N ALA A 12 5.64 33.85 59.41
CA ALA A 12 5.89 35.28 59.22
C ALA A 12 4.90 35.85 58.19
N CYS A 13 4.00 36.71 58.66
CA CYS A 13 3.08 37.54 57.90
C CYS A 13 3.67 38.95 57.66
N ALA A 14 2.91 39.73 56.88
CA ALA A 14 2.87 41.20 56.75
C ALA A 14 3.71 41.76 55.57
N THR A 15 3.23 42.68 54.71
CA THR A 15 2.09 43.61 54.66
C THR A 15 2.16 44.22 53.24
N GLY A 16 1.09 44.42 52.46
CA GLY A 16 0.00 45.38 52.64
C GLY A 16 0.07 46.47 51.56
N LEU A 17 -1.00 46.65 50.76
CA LEU A 17 -1.62 47.92 50.34
C LEU A 17 -2.65 47.63 49.23
N LEU A 18 -3.93 47.87 49.52
CA LEU A 18 -5.03 47.84 48.56
C LEU A 18 -5.46 49.28 48.25
N LEU A 19 -5.24 49.72 47.01
CA LEU A 19 -5.83 50.93 46.44
C LEU A 19 -7.00 50.53 45.55
N ALA A 20 -8.21 50.93 45.95
CA ALA A 20 -9.42 50.75 45.17
C ALA A 20 -9.42 51.73 43.98
N SER A 21 -9.49 51.20 42.76
CA SER A 21 -9.81 51.96 41.55
C SER A 21 -11.06 51.34 40.93
N THR A 22 -12.13 52.12 40.82
CA THR A 22 -13.36 51.75 40.12
C THR A 22 -13.13 51.87 38.62
N ALA A 23 -12.76 50.75 37.99
CA ALA A 23 -12.76 50.62 36.53
C ALA A 23 -14.15 50.19 36.07
N VAL A 24 -14.80 51.06 35.29
CA VAL A 24 -15.94 50.69 34.44
C VAL A 24 -15.40 49.71 33.40
N VAL A 25 -15.79 48.44 33.50
CA VAL A 25 -15.49 47.42 32.49
C VAL A 25 -16.37 47.73 31.28
N ALA A 26 -15.78 48.34 30.25
CA ALA A 26 -16.35 48.22 28.91
C ALA A 26 -16.32 46.73 28.53
N PRO A 27 -17.37 46.17 27.92
CA PRO A 27 -17.28 44.81 27.39
C PRO A 27 -16.08 44.76 26.42
N PRO A 28 -15.30 43.67 26.41
CA PRO A 28 -14.24 43.52 25.43
C PRO A 28 -14.85 43.70 24.05
N ALA A 29 -14.25 44.58 23.24
CA ALA A 29 -14.52 44.62 21.82
C ALA A 29 -14.31 43.20 21.29
N LEU A 30 -15.35 42.60 20.70
CA LEU A 30 -15.26 41.31 20.03
C LEU A 30 -14.14 41.43 18.99
N ALA A 31 -12.99 40.80 19.26
CA ALA A 31 -12.01 40.56 18.21
C ALA A 31 -12.69 39.68 17.16
N ALA A 32 -12.71 40.12 15.91
CA ALA A 32 -13.30 39.36 14.81
C ALA A 32 -12.60 37.98 14.72
N THR A 33 -13.33 36.93 15.05
CA THR A 33 -12.89 35.54 14.85
C THR A 33 -13.19 35.17 13.41
N GLY A 34 -12.18 34.97 12.56
CA GLY A 34 -12.43 34.55 11.19
C GLY A 34 -11.22 34.54 10.27
N VAL A 35 -11.43 34.03 9.05
CA VAL A 35 -10.48 34.16 7.93
C VAL A 35 -10.82 35.44 7.18
N THR A 36 -9.80 36.24 6.86
CA THR A 36 -9.97 37.44 6.02
C THR A 36 -9.12 37.34 4.77
N VAL A 37 -9.53 37.98 3.68
CA VAL A 37 -8.72 38.11 2.47
C VAL A 37 -8.56 39.59 2.16
N VAL A 38 -7.32 40.04 2.16
CA VAL A 38 -6.94 41.42 1.85
C VAL A 38 -6.41 41.48 0.43
N TYR A 39 -7.01 42.30 -0.41
CA TYR A 39 -6.47 42.66 -1.72
C TYR A 39 -5.51 43.84 -1.58
N SER A 40 -4.32 43.72 -2.14
CA SER A 40 -3.39 44.84 -2.36
C SER A 40 -3.10 44.99 -3.85
N GLU A 41 -3.27 46.20 -4.33
CA GLU A 41 -2.85 46.56 -5.69
C GLU A 41 -1.34 46.82 -5.71
N GLY A 42 -0.66 46.28 -6.72
CA GLY A 42 0.75 46.52 -6.98
C GLY A 42 0.97 47.58 -8.06
N SER A 43 1.96 47.35 -8.92
CA SER A 43 2.34 48.30 -9.96
C SER A 43 1.39 48.28 -11.15
N HIS A 44 1.22 49.43 -11.81
CA HIS A 44 0.57 49.56 -13.11
C HIS A 44 1.60 49.82 -14.21
N TRP A 45 1.36 49.26 -15.40
CA TRP A 45 2.10 49.56 -16.61
C TRP A 45 1.14 49.60 -17.80
N GLY A 46 1.60 50.10 -18.96
CA GLY A 46 0.76 50.58 -20.08
C GLY A 46 -0.58 49.88 -20.32
N SER A 47 -0.64 48.55 -20.31
CA SER A 47 -1.88 47.77 -20.48
C SER A 47 -2.12 46.70 -19.40
N GLY A 48 -1.40 46.73 -18.28
CA GLY A 48 -1.47 45.69 -17.26
C GLY A 48 -1.15 46.20 -15.86
N TYR A 49 -1.40 45.35 -14.88
CA TYR A 49 -1.19 45.66 -13.46
C TYR A 49 -0.82 44.40 -12.70
N SER A 50 -0.20 44.55 -11.53
CA SER A 50 0.01 43.44 -10.60
C SER A 50 -0.87 43.61 -9.36
N GLY A 51 -1.21 42.52 -8.70
CA GLY A 51 -1.92 42.55 -7.43
C GLY A 51 -1.62 41.33 -6.57
N GLN A 52 -2.04 41.38 -5.31
CA GLN A 52 -1.89 40.28 -4.37
C GLN A 52 -3.14 40.12 -3.51
N PHE A 53 -3.53 38.88 -3.28
CA PHE A 53 -4.50 38.50 -2.25
C PHE A 53 -3.75 37.88 -1.07
N THR A 54 -4.01 38.38 0.13
CA THR A 54 -3.42 37.86 1.37
C THR A 54 -4.54 37.29 2.23
N ILE A 55 -4.53 35.97 2.42
CA ILE A 55 -5.39 35.26 3.36
C ILE A 55 -4.78 35.42 4.76
N ASN A 56 -5.53 35.90 5.73
CA ASN A 56 -5.13 35.92 7.13
C ASN A 56 -6.08 35.01 7.93
N ASN A 57 -5.51 34.03 8.63
CA ASN A 57 -6.26 33.13 9.47
C ASN A 57 -6.06 33.53 10.95
N SER A 58 -6.97 34.33 11.51
CA SER A 58 -6.94 34.65 12.95
C SER A 58 -7.58 33.56 13.81
N GLY A 59 -8.03 32.46 13.19
CA GLY A 59 -8.67 31.32 13.84
C GLY A 59 -7.69 30.39 14.56
N ALA A 60 -8.26 29.43 15.28
CA ALA A 60 -7.52 28.49 16.14
C ALA A 60 -7.06 27.21 15.40
N THR A 61 -7.54 26.96 14.18
CA THR A 61 -7.21 25.80 13.35
C THR A 61 -6.57 26.25 12.05
N ALA A 62 -5.71 25.41 11.48
CA ALA A 62 -5.18 25.66 10.14
C ALA A 62 -6.31 25.59 9.10
N LEU A 63 -6.24 26.44 8.08
CA LEU A 63 -7.17 26.48 6.95
C LEU A 63 -6.55 25.72 5.77
N SER A 64 -6.98 24.47 5.58
CA SER A 64 -6.75 23.69 4.36
C SER A 64 -7.90 23.89 3.36
N ASP A 65 -7.66 23.58 2.09
CA ASP A 65 -8.70 23.50 1.03
C ASP A 65 -9.55 24.77 0.86
N TRP A 66 -8.93 25.95 1.00
CA TRP A 66 -9.62 27.23 0.88
C TRP A 66 -10.10 27.52 -0.55
N ASN A 67 -11.17 28.30 -0.69
CA ASN A 67 -11.75 28.72 -1.96
C ASN A 67 -12.06 30.22 -1.89
N ILE A 68 -11.37 31.02 -2.70
CA ILE A 68 -11.63 32.46 -2.80
C ILE A 68 -12.39 32.74 -4.09
N ALA A 69 -13.61 33.27 -3.98
CA ALA A 69 -14.37 33.75 -5.14
C ALA A 69 -14.36 35.28 -5.18
N ILE A 70 -14.06 35.87 -6.34
CA ILE A 70 -14.05 37.32 -6.57
C ILE A 70 -14.67 37.67 -7.92
N THR A 71 -15.19 38.88 -8.05
CA THR A 71 -15.60 39.45 -9.34
C THR A 71 -14.75 40.66 -9.68
N LEU A 72 -14.12 40.65 -10.86
CA LEU A 72 -13.32 41.78 -11.35
C LEU A 72 -14.18 42.76 -12.14
N PRO A 73 -13.85 44.07 -12.11
CA PRO A 73 -14.50 45.08 -12.94
C PRO A 73 -14.44 44.76 -14.43
N SER A 74 -15.46 45.21 -15.17
CA SER A 74 -15.50 45.02 -16.63
C SER A 74 -14.26 45.62 -17.31
N GLY A 75 -13.66 44.88 -18.24
CA GLY A 75 -12.44 45.29 -18.94
C GLY A 75 -11.13 44.98 -18.19
N VAL A 76 -11.21 44.32 -17.03
CA VAL A 76 -10.06 43.87 -16.22
C VAL A 76 -10.06 42.34 -16.12
N SER A 77 -8.89 41.72 -16.18
CA SER A 77 -8.73 40.27 -16.04
C SER A 77 -7.39 39.88 -15.42
N ILE A 78 -7.32 38.71 -14.80
CA ILE A 78 -6.06 38.08 -14.36
C ILE A 78 -5.51 37.26 -15.52
N SER A 79 -4.27 37.54 -15.95
CA SER A 79 -3.60 36.82 -17.02
C SER A 79 -2.69 35.70 -16.51
N SER A 80 -2.14 35.86 -15.31
CA SER A 80 -1.30 34.84 -14.66
C SER A 80 -1.34 35.03 -13.15
N LEU A 81 -1.28 33.93 -12.39
CA LEU A 81 -1.11 33.95 -10.94
C LEU A 81 -0.08 32.93 -10.50
N TRP A 82 0.37 33.05 -9.26
CA TRP A 82 1.20 32.06 -8.58
C TRP A 82 0.66 31.81 -7.18
N ASN A 83 1.09 30.70 -6.58
CA ASN A 83 0.65 30.24 -5.24
C ASN A 83 -0.85 29.87 -5.13
N ALA A 84 -1.59 29.78 -6.23
CA ALA A 84 -2.95 29.23 -6.26
C ALA A 84 -3.26 28.65 -7.64
N GLN A 85 -4.34 27.88 -7.74
CA GLN A 85 -5.02 27.56 -8.99
C GLN A 85 -6.16 28.56 -9.22
N MET A 86 -6.58 28.74 -10.48
CA MET A 86 -7.64 29.67 -10.85
C MET A 86 -8.60 29.05 -11.87
N ALA A 87 -9.89 29.11 -11.57
CA ALA A 87 -10.97 28.87 -12.52
C ALA A 87 -11.74 30.18 -12.78
N ARG A 88 -12.36 30.29 -13.97
CA ARG A 88 -13.15 31.47 -14.34
C ARG A 88 -14.49 31.05 -14.92
N SER A 89 -15.56 31.65 -14.43
CA SER A 89 -16.92 31.55 -14.98
C SER A 89 -17.49 32.96 -15.16
N GLY A 90 -17.61 33.41 -16.41
CA GLY A 90 -18.04 34.79 -16.71
C GLY A 90 -17.08 35.86 -16.15
N ALA A 91 -17.59 36.67 -15.22
CA ALA A 91 -16.82 37.73 -14.53
C ALA A 91 -16.22 37.27 -13.18
N THR A 92 -16.58 36.07 -12.73
CA THR A 92 -16.16 35.52 -11.43
C THR A 92 -14.91 34.65 -11.59
N TYR A 93 -13.96 34.84 -10.70
CA TYR A 93 -12.73 34.07 -10.57
C TYR A 93 -12.76 33.31 -9.25
N THR A 94 -12.40 32.04 -9.31
CA THR A 94 -12.31 31.14 -8.16
C THR A 94 -10.85 30.73 -7.99
N LEU A 95 -10.27 31.02 -6.83
CA LEU A 95 -8.88 30.70 -6.48
C LEU A 95 -8.86 29.59 -5.43
N THR A 96 -8.11 28.53 -5.68
CA THR A 96 -7.97 27.37 -4.77
C THR A 96 -6.49 27.07 -4.48
N PRO A 97 -6.16 26.27 -3.45
CA PRO A 97 -4.79 25.86 -3.20
C PRO A 97 -4.13 25.27 -4.45
N PRO A 98 -2.80 25.43 -4.58
CA PRO A 98 -2.03 24.71 -5.58
C PRO A 98 -2.15 23.20 -5.37
N ALA A 99 -1.86 22.41 -6.41
CA ALA A 99 -1.99 20.95 -6.40
C ALA A 99 -1.21 20.23 -5.28
N TRP A 100 -0.20 20.88 -4.69
CA TRP A 100 0.54 20.38 -3.53
C TRP A 100 -0.11 20.69 -2.17
N GLY A 101 -1.28 21.32 -2.13
CA GLY A 101 -2.12 21.48 -0.93
C GLY A 101 -1.62 22.54 0.07
N ALA A 102 -1.70 23.83 -0.29
CA ALA A 102 -1.31 24.91 0.61
C ALA A 102 -2.30 25.12 1.78
N SER A 103 -1.83 24.94 3.01
CA SER A 103 -2.55 25.26 4.24
C SER A 103 -2.14 26.63 4.81
N VAL A 104 -3.09 27.38 5.37
CA VAL A 104 -2.83 28.63 6.12
C VAL A 104 -2.87 28.31 7.62
N PRO A 105 -1.72 28.27 8.33
CA PRO A 105 -1.69 27.92 9.75
C PRO A 105 -2.59 28.81 10.61
N ALA A 106 -3.01 28.30 11.78
CA ALA A 106 -3.69 29.10 12.79
C ALA A 106 -2.80 30.30 13.20
N GLY A 107 -3.35 31.51 13.18
CA GLY A 107 -2.60 32.75 13.38
C GLY A 107 -1.67 33.14 12.22
N GLY A 108 -1.68 32.38 11.12
CA GLY A 108 -0.81 32.56 9.96
C GLY A 108 -1.44 33.35 8.82
N SER A 109 -0.68 33.54 7.75
CA SER A 109 -1.15 34.16 6.50
C SER A 109 -0.57 33.48 5.26
N TYR A 110 -1.23 33.64 4.12
CA TYR A 110 -0.81 33.09 2.84
C TYR A 110 -1.08 34.08 1.72
N SER A 111 -0.12 34.24 0.79
CA SER A 111 -0.16 35.28 -0.25
C SER A 111 -0.18 34.70 -1.66
N ILE A 112 -1.17 35.13 -2.42
CA ILE A 112 -1.40 34.79 -3.83
C ILE A 112 -1.10 36.04 -4.64
N GLY A 113 -0.05 36.02 -5.45
CA GLY A 113 0.27 37.14 -6.34
C GLY A 113 -0.20 36.86 -7.76
N PHE A 114 -0.49 37.94 -8.51
CA PHE A 114 -0.92 37.84 -9.89
C PHE A 114 -0.51 39.03 -10.75
N ASN A 115 -0.49 38.82 -12.06
CA ASN A 115 -0.48 39.86 -13.08
C ASN A 115 -1.82 39.84 -13.82
N GLY A 116 -2.34 41.02 -14.11
CA GLY A 116 -3.57 41.24 -14.84
C GLY A 116 -3.39 42.12 -16.07
N VAL A 117 -4.41 42.08 -16.92
CA VAL A 117 -4.52 42.87 -18.16
C VAL A 117 -5.76 43.76 -18.06
N GLY A 118 -5.63 45.00 -18.55
CA GLY A 118 -6.59 46.07 -18.34
C GLY A 118 -6.19 47.01 -17.20
N GLY A 119 -7.04 47.97 -16.86
CA GLY A 119 -6.84 48.81 -15.66
C GLY A 119 -5.96 50.05 -15.81
N SER A 120 -5.43 50.36 -17.00
CA SER A 120 -4.46 51.46 -17.23
C SER A 120 -4.94 52.88 -16.88
N SER A 121 -6.21 53.05 -16.49
CA SER A 121 -6.73 54.26 -15.85
C SER A 121 -8.03 54.01 -15.05
N GLY A 122 -8.29 52.79 -14.57
CA GLY A 122 -9.59 52.39 -14.00
C GLY A 122 -9.48 51.54 -12.74
N ALA A 123 -10.60 51.33 -12.04
CA ALA A 123 -10.64 50.53 -10.82
C ALA A 123 -10.30 49.05 -11.10
N THR A 124 -9.31 48.51 -10.39
CA THR A 124 -8.93 47.07 -10.43
C THR A 124 -9.44 46.30 -9.23
N GLN A 125 -10.05 47.00 -8.25
CA GLN A 125 -10.49 46.44 -7.00
C GLN A 125 -11.53 45.33 -7.24
N PRO A 126 -11.25 44.09 -6.79
CA PRO A 126 -12.23 43.01 -6.83
C PRO A 126 -13.41 43.30 -5.91
N THR A 127 -14.59 42.85 -6.31
CA THR A 127 -15.85 42.94 -5.55
C THR A 127 -16.42 41.55 -5.30
N GLY A 128 -17.36 41.43 -4.35
CA GLY A 128 -18.01 40.15 -4.02
C GLY A 128 -17.02 39.08 -3.57
N CYS A 129 -16.01 39.48 -2.79
CA CYS A 129 -14.99 38.55 -2.30
C CYS A 129 -15.58 37.66 -1.21
N THR A 130 -15.51 36.34 -1.42
CA THR A 130 -15.79 35.34 -0.39
C THR A 130 -14.63 34.36 -0.21
N VAL A 131 -14.40 33.88 1.01
CA VAL A 131 -13.49 32.78 1.34
C VAL A 131 -14.33 31.64 1.93
N ASN A 132 -14.35 30.48 1.26
CA ASN A 132 -15.20 29.34 1.60
C ASN A 132 -16.70 29.70 1.71
N GLY A 133 -17.16 30.68 0.93
CA GLY A 133 -18.54 31.18 0.98
C GLY A 133 -18.77 32.33 1.95
N ASP A 134 -17.88 32.55 2.92
CA ASP A 134 -17.98 33.67 3.86
C ASP A 134 -17.37 34.96 3.30
N PRO A 135 -17.88 36.16 3.64
CA PRO A 135 -17.30 37.44 3.25
C PRO A 135 -15.81 37.55 3.63
N CYS A 136 -14.98 37.97 2.67
CA CYS A 136 -13.53 38.15 2.87
C CYS A 136 -13.15 39.20 3.92
N ASP A 137 -14.09 40.04 4.38
CA ASP A 137 -13.84 41.04 5.43
C ASP A 137 -13.90 40.46 6.84
N GLY A 138 -14.15 39.15 6.98
CA GLY A 138 -14.23 38.46 8.27
C GLY A 138 -15.52 38.74 9.03
N THR A 139 -16.49 39.40 8.39
CA THR A 139 -17.87 39.37 8.90
C THR A 139 -18.41 37.96 8.67
N PRO A 140 -19.14 37.37 9.65
CA PRO A 140 -19.81 36.10 9.43
C PRO A 140 -20.68 36.23 8.18
N GLY A 141 -20.52 35.32 7.22
CA GLY A 141 -21.48 35.21 6.13
C GLY A 141 -22.88 35.03 6.70
N THR A 142 -23.90 35.34 5.93
CA THR A 142 -25.23 34.82 6.26
C THR A 142 -25.08 33.31 6.40
N PRO A 143 -25.34 32.72 7.59
CA PRO A 143 -25.14 31.30 7.80
C PRO A 143 -25.92 30.55 6.73
N ASP A 144 -25.21 29.76 5.93
CA ASP A 144 -25.87 28.94 4.93
C ASP A 144 -26.69 27.89 5.68
N SER A 145 -27.99 27.97 5.46
CA SER A 145 -28.99 27.14 6.15
C SER A 145 -29.89 26.43 5.16
N GLU A 146 -29.67 26.65 3.87
CA GLU A 146 -30.35 25.93 2.82
C GLU A 146 -29.60 24.62 2.59
N ALA A 147 -30.35 23.52 2.58
CA ALA A 147 -29.76 22.21 2.36
C ALA A 147 -29.67 21.91 0.86
N PRO A 148 -28.68 21.10 0.43
CA PRO A 148 -28.62 20.67 -0.96
C PRO A 148 -29.89 19.99 -1.44
N SER A 149 -30.13 20.05 -2.75
CA SER A 149 -31.23 19.31 -3.38
C SER A 149 -31.06 17.79 -3.20
N LYS A 150 -32.16 17.05 -3.11
CA LYS A 150 -32.15 15.59 -3.05
C LYS A 150 -31.43 14.95 -4.26
N PRO A 151 -30.42 14.07 -4.05
CA PRO A 151 -29.84 13.26 -5.12
C PRO A 151 -30.87 12.35 -5.79
N GLY A 152 -30.79 12.24 -7.12
CA GLY A 152 -31.69 11.42 -7.94
C GLY A 152 -30.99 10.21 -8.56
N GLY A 153 -31.75 9.34 -9.25
CA GLY A 153 -31.20 8.33 -10.15
C GLY A 153 -30.25 7.30 -9.53
N LEU A 154 -30.39 6.98 -8.24
CA LEU A 154 -29.54 6.00 -7.57
C LEU A 154 -29.68 4.62 -8.25
N THR A 155 -28.55 4.04 -8.63
CA THR A 155 -28.42 2.71 -9.27
C THR A 155 -27.23 1.96 -8.69
N SER A 156 -27.15 0.64 -8.93
CA SER A 156 -26.01 -0.18 -8.56
C SER A 156 -25.43 -0.91 -9.78
N SER A 157 -24.14 -1.19 -9.73
CA SER A 157 -23.36 -1.95 -10.71
C SER A 157 -22.18 -2.64 -10.03
N ASN A 158 -21.40 -3.45 -10.77
CA ASN A 158 -20.21 -4.15 -10.25
C ASN A 158 -20.47 -4.87 -8.92
N VAL A 159 -21.62 -5.54 -8.81
CA VAL A 159 -21.99 -6.26 -7.60
C VAL A 159 -21.10 -7.49 -7.48
N THR A 160 -20.35 -7.59 -6.39
CA THR A 160 -19.50 -8.73 -6.04
C THR A 160 -20.11 -9.48 -4.85
N SER A 161 -19.43 -10.51 -4.37
CA SER A 161 -19.78 -11.17 -3.11
C SER A 161 -19.57 -10.27 -1.88
N SER A 162 -18.73 -9.24 -1.99
CA SER A 162 -18.29 -8.40 -0.87
C SER A 162 -18.56 -6.90 -1.05
N GLY A 163 -19.21 -6.48 -2.14
CA GLY A 163 -19.43 -5.07 -2.41
C GLY A 163 -20.30 -4.77 -3.62
N ALA A 164 -20.55 -3.48 -3.85
CA ALA A 164 -21.21 -2.98 -5.05
C ALA A 164 -20.86 -1.50 -5.30
N THR A 165 -20.79 -1.10 -6.57
CA THR A 165 -20.67 0.31 -6.96
C THR A 165 -22.05 0.94 -7.07
N LEU A 166 -22.25 2.05 -6.36
CA LEU A 166 -23.47 2.87 -6.41
C LEU A 166 -23.22 4.14 -7.21
N SER A 167 -24.16 4.53 -8.07
CA SER A 167 -24.07 5.76 -8.86
C SER A 167 -25.39 6.54 -8.81
N TRP A 168 -25.32 7.87 -8.78
CA TRP A 168 -26.48 8.76 -8.65
C TRP A 168 -26.32 10.02 -9.51
N THR A 169 -27.35 10.85 -9.56
CA THR A 169 -27.33 12.17 -10.21
C THR A 169 -26.97 13.25 -9.21
N ALA A 170 -26.11 14.20 -9.63
CA ALA A 170 -25.61 15.27 -8.77
C ALA A 170 -26.73 16.12 -8.16
N ALA A 171 -26.52 16.52 -6.90
CA ALA A 171 -27.31 17.54 -6.23
C ALA A 171 -26.79 18.94 -6.58
N THR A 172 -27.66 19.95 -6.43
CA THR A 172 -27.32 21.37 -6.51
C THR A 172 -27.60 22.05 -5.18
N ASP A 173 -26.90 23.14 -4.92
CA ASP A 173 -27.01 23.93 -3.70
C ASP A 173 -26.76 25.42 -4.02
N ASN A 174 -27.25 26.34 -3.18
CA ASN A 174 -27.08 27.79 -3.34
C ASN A 174 -25.63 28.26 -3.13
N VAL A 175 -24.85 27.57 -2.29
CA VAL A 175 -23.41 27.82 -2.11
C VAL A 175 -22.59 26.72 -2.77
N GLY A 176 -22.90 25.46 -2.51
CA GLY A 176 -22.25 24.33 -3.17
C GLY A 176 -22.30 23.02 -2.37
N VAL A 177 -22.40 21.92 -3.10
CA VAL A 177 -22.30 20.57 -2.54
C VAL A 177 -20.84 20.22 -2.29
N THR A 178 -20.51 19.77 -1.08
CA THR A 178 -19.15 19.37 -0.69
C THR A 178 -18.99 17.86 -0.58
N GLY A 179 -20.08 17.09 -0.58
CA GLY A 179 -20.03 15.64 -0.62
C GLY A 179 -21.38 14.94 -0.56
N TYR A 180 -21.31 13.61 -0.46
CA TYR A 180 -22.46 12.73 -0.35
C TYR A 180 -22.23 11.68 0.75
N GLU A 181 -23.30 11.29 1.43
CA GLU A 181 -23.33 10.17 2.36
C GLU A 181 -24.18 9.05 1.77
N ILE A 182 -23.59 7.87 1.61
CA ILE A 182 -24.31 6.62 1.36
C ILE A 182 -24.76 6.09 2.71
N ILE A 183 -26.06 5.84 2.85
CA ILE A 183 -26.68 5.38 4.08
C ILE A 183 -27.45 4.07 3.86
N ASN A 184 -27.49 3.23 4.90
CA ASN A 184 -28.23 1.97 4.89
C ASN A 184 -29.74 2.15 5.22
N ALA A 185 -30.48 1.05 5.37
CA ALA A 185 -31.90 1.04 5.74
C ALA A 185 -32.17 1.72 7.09
N GLU A 186 -31.25 1.59 8.05
CA GLU A 186 -31.35 2.20 9.38
C GLU A 186 -30.96 3.69 9.40
N GLY A 187 -30.41 4.20 8.31
CA GLY A 187 -29.96 5.59 8.18
C GLY A 187 -28.53 5.86 8.66
N ASN A 188 -27.77 4.80 8.95
CA ASN A 188 -26.35 4.89 9.30
C ASN A 188 -25.52 5.17 8.05
N VAL A 189 -24.51 6.03 8.16
CA VAL A 189 -23.55 6.29 7.09
C VAL A 189 -22.65 5.08 6.92
N VAL A 190 -22.71 4.45 5.74
CA VAL A 190 -21.84 3.33 5.37
C VAL A 190 -20.64 3.78 4.52
N ARG A 191 -20.77 4.92 3.83
CA ARG A 191 -19.66 5.54 3.10
C ARG A 191 -19.86 7.05 2.98
N ASN A 192 -18.81 7.81 3.28
CA ASN A 192 -18.74 9.24 3.02
C ASN A 192 -17.95 9.49 1.74
N VAL A 193 -18.49 10.32 0.84
CA VAL A 193 -17.93 10.64 -0.47
C VAL A 193 -17.64 12.12 -0.49
N VAL A 194 -16.36 12.48 -0.45
CA VAL A 194 -15.91 13.88 -0.41
C VAL A 194 -15.79 14.40 -1.85
N GLY A 195 -16.24 15.63 -2.07
CA GLY A 195 -16.23 16.28 -3.37
C GLY A 195 -17.51 16.06 -4.17
N THR A 196 -17.43 16.23 -5.48
CA THR A 196 -18.61 16.25 -6.37
C THR A 196 -18.78 14.98 -7.21
N THR A 197 -18.01 13.93 -6.91
CA THR A 197 -18.17 12.62 -7.55
C THR A 197 -19.54 12.03 -7.21
N THR A 198 -20.14 11.36 -8.19
CA THR A 198 -21.52 10.84 -8.10
C THR A 198 -21.57 9.31 -8.24
N SER A 199 -20.45 8.67 -7.94
CA SER A 199 -20.28 7.22 -7.95
C SER A 199 -19.36 6.81 -6.80
N ALA A 200 -19.61 5.64 -6.23
CA ALA A 200 -18.92 5.16 -5.03
C ALA A 200 -19.18 3.68 -4.76
N THR A 201 -18.13 2.95 -4.39
CA THR A 201 -18.16 1.53 -4.05
C THR A 201 -18.34 1.33 -2.56
N VAL A 202 -19.38 0.57 -2.19
CA VAL A 202 -19.57 0.10 -0.82
C VAL A 202 -19.01 -1.31 -0.75
N GLY A 203 -17.90 -1.49 -0.04
CA GLY A 203 -17.30 -2.80 0.24
C GLY A 203 -17.62 -3.32 1.64
N GLY A 204 -17.02 -4.44 2.02
CA GLY A 204 -17.22 -5.09 3.33
C GLY A 204 -18.62 -5.69 3.52
N LEU A 205 -19.34 -5.96 2.43
CA LEU A 205 -20.66 -6.58 2.47
C LEU A 205 -20.53 -8.10 2.65
N THR A 206 -21.53 -8.71 3.27
CA THR A 206 -21.64 -10.16 3.41
C THR A 206 -22.14 -10.77 2.11
N PRO A 207 -21.62 -11.94 1.68
CA PRO A 207 -22.11 -12.62 0.48
C PRO A 207 -23.56 -13.10 0.58
N ASP A 208 -24.20 -13.31 -0.58
CA ASP A 208 -25.61 -13.69 -0.76
C ASP A 208 -26.62 -12.91 0.11
N THR A 209 -26.30 -11.65 0.42
CA THR A 209 -27.06 -10.83 1.37
C THR A 209 -27.66 -9.62 0.67
N SER A 210 -28.93 -9.34 0.95
CA SER A 210 -29.62 -8.18 0.41
C SER A 210 -29.43 -6.97 1.31
N TYR A 211 -28.86 -5.90 0.74
CA TYR A 211 -28.68 -4.60 1.36
C TYR A 211 -29.62 -3.58 0.74
N ALA A 212 -29.95 -2.55 1.50
CA ALA A 212 -30.72 -1.41 1.02
C ALA A 212 -29.90 -0.12 1.22
N PHE A 213 -29.81 0.68 0.17
CA PHE A 213 -28.99 1.89 0.15
C PHE A 213 -29.78 3.12 -0.30
N ARG A 214 -29.44 4.25 0.30
CA ARG A 214 -29.87 5.60 -0.11
C ARG A 214 -28.65 6.52 -0.11
N VAL A 215 -28.75 7.66 -0.79
CA VAL A 215 -27.70 8.68 -0.83
C VAL A 215 -28.29 10.05 -0.50
N ARG A 216 -27.59 10.85 0.32
CA ARG A 216 -27.92 12.27 0.55
C ARG A 216 -26.69 13.15 0.33
N ALA A 217 -26.89 14.38 -0.11
CA ALA A 217 -25.84 15.37 -0.29
C ALA A 217 -25.64 16.19 1.00
N TYR A 218 -24.44 16.73 1.19
CA TYR A 218 -24.14 17.70 2.24
C TYR A 218 -23.28 18.86 1.70
N ASP A 219 -23.35 20.00 2.39
CA ASP A 219 -22.60 21.22 2.07
C ASP A 219 -21.50 21.53 3.10
N ALA A 220 -20.79 22.65 2.92
CA ALA A 220 -19.74 23.09 3.84
C ALA A 220 -20.28 23.55 5.22
N ALA A 221 -21.53 23.99 5.28
CA ALA A 221 -22.20 24.43 6.50
C ALA A 221 -22.75 23.26 7.33
N GLY A 222 -22.74 22.05 6.77
CA GLY A 222 -23.24 20.83 7.39
C GLY A 222 -24.72 20.59 7.16
N ASN A 223 -25.39 21.36 6.30
CA ASN A 223 -26.77 21.06 5.92
C ASN A 223 -26.79 19.79 5.06
N LYS A 224 -27.83 18.97 5.24
CA LYS A 224 -27.97 17.66 4.57
C LYS A 224 -29.29 17.60 3.83
N SER A 225 -29.24 17.14 2.58
CA SER A 225 -30.44 16.95 1.76
C SER A 225 -31.35 15.86 2.31
N GLU A 226 -32.58 15.79 1.80
CA GLU A 226 -33.33 14.54 1.85
C GLU A 226 -32.57 13.42 1.14
N ALA A 227 -32.75 12.18 1.59
CA ALA A 227 -32.15 11.01 0.97
C ALA A 227 -32.86 10.66 -0.36
N SER A 228 -32.09 10.07 -1.28
CA SER A 228 -32.55 9.51 -2.55
C SER A 228 -33.66 8.48 -2.37
N SER A 229 -34.27 8.04 -3.47
CA SER A 229 -35.01 6.78 -3.44
C SER A 229 -34.07 5.64 -3.02
N GLU A 230 -34.62 4.68 -2.26
CA GLU A 230 -33.89 3.49 -1.83
C GLU A 230 -33.78 2.50 -2.98
N ILE A 231 -32.63 1.83 -3.08
CA ILE A 231 -32.44 0.66 -3.93
C ILE A 231 -32.11 -0.55 -3.06
N SER A 232 -32.45 -1.73 -3.55
CA SER A 232 -31.97 -2.99 -2.97
C SER A 232 -30.89 -3.59 -3.85
N VAL A 233 -29.79 -4.02 -3.23
CA VAL A 233 -28.65 -4.67 -3.88
C VAL A 233 -28.42 -5.99 -3.17
N ARG A 234 -28.49 -7.11 -3.89
CA ARG A 234 -28.11 -8.42 -3.35
C ARG A 234 -26.70 -8.74 -3.80
N THR A 235 -25.77 -8.90 -2.87
CA THR A 235 -24.41 -9.36 -3.18
C THR A 235 -24.46 -10.71 -3.85
N LEU A 236 -23.46 -11.00 -4.69
CA LEU A 236 -23.33 -12.34 -5.27
C LEU A 236 -23.16 -13.36 -4.15
N ALA A 237 -23.51 -14.62 -4.43
CA ALA A 237 -23.10 -15.70 -3.56
C ALA A 237 -21.58 -15.63 -3.39
N GLY A 238 -21.12 -15.86 -2.16
CA GLY A 238 -19.70 -16.01 -1.91
C GLY A 238 -19.24 -17.18 -2.77
N THR A 239 -18.17 -17.01 -3.53
CA THR A 239 -17.36 -18.19 -3.82
C THR A 239 -16.91 -18.67 -2.45
N THR A 240 -17.24 -19.90 -2.08
CA THR A 240 -16.39 -20.60 -1.11
C THR A 240 -14.96 -20.38 -1.57
N ASN A 241 -14.02 -20.18 -0.65
CA ASN A 241 -12.62 -20.13 -1.02
C ASN A 241 -12.32 -21.24 -2.04
N PRO A 242 -11.51 -20.95 -3.06
CA PRO A 242 -11.15 -22.00 -3.98
C PRO A 242 -10.61 -23.18 -3.18
N PRO A 243 -10.92 -24.44 -3.52
CA PRO A 243 -10.47 -25.58 -2.73
C PRO A 243 -8.98 -25.43 -2.43
N ASP A 244 -8.58 -25.62 -1.17
CA ASP A 244 -7.16 -25.58 -0.82
C ASP A 244 -6.42 -26.58 -1.73
N PRO A 245 -5.36 -26.16 -2.44
CA PRO A 245 -4.59 -27.07 -3.27
C PRO A 245 -4.13 -28.27 -2.43
N SER A 246 -4.14 -29.47 -3.05
CA SER A 246 -3.62 -30.64 -2.34
C SER A 246 -2.15 -30.41 -1.99
N ALA A 247 -1.70 -30.96 -0.86
CA ALA A 247 -0.29 -30.93 -0.50
C ALA A 247 0.55 -31.50 -1.66
N GLY A 248 1.54 -30.73 -2.10
CA GLY A 248 2.35 -31.01 -3.28
C GLY A 248 1.99 -30.17 -4.50
N ASP A 249 0.79 -29.57 -4.55
CA ASP A 249 0.31 -28.84 -5.72
C ASP A 249 0.48 -27.32 -5.59
N ARG A 250 1.01 -26.79 -4.49
CA ARG A 250 1.14 -25.34 -4.33
C ARG A 250 2.18 -24.77 -5.30
N ARG A 251 1.77 -23.74 -6.04
CA ARG A 251 2.57 -22.90 -6.93
C ARG A 251 2.32 -21.45 -6.52
N VAL A 252 3.23 -20.88 -5.73
CA VAL A 252 3.09 -19.58 -5.06
C VAL A 252 4.02 -18.57 -5.73
N GLY A 253 3.48 -17.56 -6.43
CA GLY A 253 4.31 -16.59 -7.15
C GLY A 253 4.36 -15.22 -6.48
N TYR A 254 5.55 -14.66 -6.29
CA TYR A 254 5.67 -13.27 -5.84
C TYR A 254 5.50 -12.30 -7.01
N PHE A 255 4.51 -11.41 -6.92
CA PHE A 255 4.33 -10.27 -7.81
C PHE A 255 4.85 -9.01 -7.14
N THR A 256 5.84 -8.36 -7.74
CA THR A 256 6.47 -7.15 -7.19
C THR A 256 5.67 -5.89 -7.54
N GLN A 257 5.30 -5.08 -6.53
CA GLN A 257 4.59 -3.80 -6.65
C GLN A 257 5.27 -2.89 -7.67
N TRP A 258 6.59 -2.79 -7.60
CA TRP A 258 7.41 -1.94 -8.47
C TRP A 258 7.72 -2.57 -9.84
N GLY A 259 7.32 -3.83 -10.07
CA GLY A 259 7.49 -4.54 -11.34
C GLY A 259 6.85 -3.84 -12.53
N ILE A 260 5.85 -2.99 -12.28
CA ILE A 260 5.12 -2.28 -13.33
C ILE A 260 5.88 -1.13 -14.01
N TYR A 261 7.02 -0.71 -13.45
CA TYR A 261 7.81 0.43 -13.94
C TYR A 261 8.88 -0.04 -14.93
N ASP A 262 10.16 0.04 -14.57
CA ASP A 262 11.29 -0.26 -15.47
C ASP A 262 11.36 -1.74 -15.90
N ARG A 263 10.76 -2.63 -15.10
CA ARG A 263 10.56 -4.04 -15.43
C ARG A 263 9.46 -4.26 -16.47
N GLY A 264 8.50 -3.33 -16.56
CA GLY A 264 7.40 -3.38 -17.51
C GLY A 264 6.47 -4.58 -17.32
N TYR A 265 6.48 -5.22 -16.15
CA TYR A 265 5.71 -6.42 -15.86
C TYR A 265 4.42 -6.03 -15.11
N LEU A 266 3.30 -6.09 -15.82
CA LEU A 266 1.97 -5.79 -15.36
C LEU A 266 1.22 -7.07 -14.99
N VAL A 267 0.15 -6.94 -14.20
CA VAL A 267 -0.65 -8.09 -13.76
C VAL A 267 -1.22 -8.89 -14.95
N ASN A 268 -1.61 -8.22 -16.05
CA ASN A 268 -2.10 -8.91 -17.25
C ASN A 268 -1.04 -9.77 -17.94
N ASN A 269 0.26 -9.54 -17.70
CA ASN A 269 1.30 -10.38 -18.28
C ASN A 269 1.25 -11.81 -17.75
N MET A 270 0.78 -12.04 -16.51
CA MET A 270 0.58 -13.39 -15.99
C MET A 270 -0.51 -14.14 -16.76
N ASP A 271 -1.54 -13.44 -17.22
CA ASP A 271 -2.62 -14.01 -18.01
C ASP A 271 -2.15 -14.25 -19.46
N ASP A 272 -1.49 -13.26 -20.07
CA ASP A 272 -0.97 -13.34 -21.44
C ASP A 272 0.05 -14.48 -21.64
N SER A 273 0.91 -14.73 -20.65
CA SER A 273 1.89 -15.83 -20.68
C SER A 273 1.31 -17.19 -20.31
N GLY A 274 0.06 -17.24 -19.84
CA GLY A 274 -0.56 -18.43 -19.24
C GLY A 274 0.04 -18.82 -17.87
N THR A 275 0.76 -17.92 -17.21
CA THR A 275 1.28 -18.12 -15.84
C THR A 275 0.14 -18.19 -14.83
N ALA A 276 -0.88 -17.34 -14.95
CA ALA A 276 -1.99 -17.24 -14.00
C ALA A 276 -2.77 -18.55 -13.84
N GLU A 277 -2.98 -19.28 -14.95
CA GLU A 277 -3.66 -20.58 -14.97
C GLU A 277 -2.90 -21.69 -14.22
N LYS A 278 -1.58 -21.52 -14.07
CA LYS A 278 -0.68 -22.49 -13.43
C LYS A 278 -0.43 -22.15 -11.96
N LEU A 279 -0.70 -20.92 -11.55
CA LEU A 279 -0.52 -20.50 -10.16
C LEU A 279 -1.70 -20.95 -9.31
N THR A 280 -1.37 -21.30 -8.07
CA THR A 280 -2.37 -21.47 -7.01
C THR A 280 -2.49 -20.21 -6.15
N HIS A 281 -1.37 -19.51 -5.97
CA HIS A 281 -1.28 -18.34 -5.11
C HIS A 281 -0.42 -17.25 -5.76
N ILE A 282 -0.78 -16.00 -5.49
CA ILE A 282 0.09 -14.84 -5.69
C ILE A 282 0.35 -14.21 -4.32
N ASN A 283 1.62 -14.02 -3.97
CA ASN A 283 2.01 -13.13 -2.89
C ASN A 283 2.35 -11.75 -3.47
N TYR A 284 1.58 -10.72 -3.11
CA TYR A 284 1.85 -9.36 -3.55
C TYR A 284 2.91 -8.70 -2.66
N ALA A 285 4.07 -8.40 -3.24
CA ALA A 285 5.22 -7.81 -2.59
C ALA A 285 5.25 -6.28 -2.79
N PHE A 286 5.27 -5.44 -1.76
CA PHE A 286 5.12 -5.76 -0.34
C PHE A 286 4.19 -4.74 0.32
N ALA A 287 3.70 -5.10 1.50
CA ALA A 287 3.16 -4.20 2.49
C ALA A 287 4.26 -3.80 3.49
N ASN A 288 4.20 -2.57 4.00
CA ASN A 288 5.17 -2.05 4.96
C ASN A 288 4.53 -1.82 6.34
N ILE A 289 5.37 -1.81 7.37
CA ILE A 289 5.00 -1.52 8.76
C ILE A 289 5.56 -0.16 9.15
N SER A 290 4.70 0.73 9.62
CA SER A 290 5.10 2.07 10.07
C SER A 290 5.97 1.99 11.33
N PRO A 291 6.73 3.05 11.68
CA PRO A 291 7.44 3.11 12.96
C PRO A 291 6.54 2.98 14.20
N ASN A 292 5.23 3.18 14.05
CA ASN A 292 4.26 2.95 15.12
C ASN A 292 3.80 1.49 15.23
N GLY A 293 4.24 0.61 14.32
CA GLY A 293 3.86 -0.80 14.30
C GLY A 293 2.49 -1.05 13.69
N GLU A 294 2.14 -0.32 12.62
CA GLU A 294 0.87 -0.46 11.90
C GLU A 294 1.14 -0.72 10.41
N CYS A 295 0.35 -1.58 9.79
CA CYS A 295 0.30 -1.64 8.33
C CYS A 295 -0.23 -0.32 7.78
N PHE A 296 0.40 0.19 6.72
CA PHE A 296 0.03 1.45 6.10
C PHE A 296 0.31 1.43 4.60
N ILE A 297 -0.38 2.29 3.85
CA ILE A 297 -0.06 2.59 2.45
C ILE A 297 0.07 4.11 2.30
N VAL A 298 1.15 4.54 1.65
CA VAL A 298 1.44 5.92 1.27
C VAL A 298 2.00 5.95 -0.15
N ASN A 299 2.04 7.11 -0.78
CA ASN A 299 2.78 7.31 -2.03
C ASN A 299 4.10 8.03 -1.77
N GLN A 300 5.10 7.31 -1.24
CA GLN A 300 6.38 7.86 -0.84
C GLN A 300 7.51 6.85 -1.07
N ALA A 301 8.48 7.23 -1.90
CA ALA A 301 9.64 6.40 -2.22
C ALA A 301 10.33 5.88 -0.95
N GLY A 302 10.58 4.56 -0.92
CA GLY A 302 11.17 3.84 0.21
C GLY A 302 10.21 3.51 1.35
N GLN A 303 8.96 4.00 1.32
CA GLN A 303 7.94 3.72 2.35
C GLN A 303 6.71 2.99 1.80
N GLY A 304 6.27 3.34 0.60
CA GLY A 304 5.14 2.70 -0.09
C GLY A 304 4.84 3.35 -1.43
N ASP A 305 4.02 2.70 -2.25
CA ASP A 305 3.64 3.17 -3.58
C ASP A 305 2.14 3.00 -3.83
N ALA A 306 1.34 3.86 -3.18
CA ALA A 306 -0.12 3.89 -3.38
C ALA A 306 -0.50 4.10 -4.85
N TRP A 307 0.37 4.74 -5.65
CA TRP A 307 0.14 4.91 -7.07
C TRP A 307 0.17 3.57 -7.81
N ALA A 308 1.19 2.73 -7.60
CA ALA A 308 1.22 1.38 -8.15
C ALA A 308 0.08 0.51 -7.60
N ASP A 309 -0.19 0.58 -6.29
CA ASP A 309 -1.16 -0.27 -5.62
C ASP A 309 -2.60 -0.04 -6.10
N TYR A 310 -3.09 1.20 -6.05
CA TYR A 310 -4.48 1.52 -6.37
C TYR A 310 -4.73 2.88 -7.05
N GLY A 311 -3.70 3.68 -7.30
CA GLY A 311 -3.83 4.99 -7.94
C GLY A 311 -3.75 4.96 -9.47
N ARG A 312 -2.88 4.12 -10.04
CA ARG A 312 -2.57 4.10 -11.47
C ARG A 312 -3.74 3.56 -12.29
N SER A 313 -4.20 4.33 -13.27
CA SER A 313 -5.18 3.86 -14.26
C SER A 313 -4.52 3.02 -15.35
N PHE A 314 -5.14 1.91 -15.73
CA PHE A 314 -4.70 1.05 -16.83
C PHE A 314 -5.56 1.26 -18.08
N THR A 315 -4.92 1.25 -19.26
CA THR A 315 -5.66 1.22 -20.54
C THR A 315 -6.26 -0.15 -20.79
N ALA A 316 -7.22 -0.24 -21.71
CA ALA A 316 -7.83 -1.52 -22.10
C ALA A 316 -6.81 -2.60 -22.50
N ALA A 317 -5.69 -2.22 -23.12
CA ALA A 317 -4.64 -3.16 -23.54
C ALA A 317 -3.73 -3.61 -22.37
N GLN A 318 -3.76 -2.91 -21.24
CA GLN A 318 -2.97 -3.23 -20.05
C GLN A 318 -3.81 -3.88 -18.95
N SER A 319 -5.14 -3.84 -19.07
CA SER A 319 -6.05 -4.41 -18.09
C SER A 319 -6.31 -5.89 -18.34
N VAL A 320 -6.43 -6.67 -17.27
CA VAL A 320 -6.68 -8.13 -17.32
C VAL A 320 -8.00 -8.45 -18.03
N ASN A 321 -9.05 -7.68 -17.77
CA ASN A 321 -10.37 -7.89 -18.38
C ASN A 321 -10.56 -7.20 -19.74
N GLY A 322 -9.51 -6.56 -20.28
CA GLY A 322 -9.56 -5.81 -21.53
C GLY A 322 -10.35 -4.49 -21.48
N GLN A 323 -10.73 -3.99 -20.29
CA GLN A 323 -11.43 -2.72 -20.10
C GLN A 323 -10.52 -1.67 -19.46
N ALA A 324 -10.57 -0.44 -19.97
CA ALA A 324 -9.80 0.65 -19.38
C ALA A 324 -10.39 1.06 -18.02
N ASP A 325 -9.53 1.41 -17.07
CA ASP A 325 -9.95 2.00 -15.81
C ASP A 325 -10.53 3.40 -16.04
N SER A 326 -11.58 3.72 -15.29
CA SER A 326 -12.13 5.08 -15.23
C SER A 326 -11.38 5.93 -14.21
N TRP A 327 -11.26 7.23 -14.45
CA TRP A 327 -10.51 8.13 -13.57
C TRP A 327 -11.18 8.33 -12.19
N ASP A 328 -12.48 8.06 -12.08
CA ASP A 328 -13.34 8.28 -10.92
C ASP A 328 -13.71 6.99 -10.15
N GLN A 329 -13.14 5.84 -10.54
CA GLN A 329 -13.39 4.58 -9.82
C GLN A 329 -12.54 4.47 -8.56
N ASP A 330 -13.10 3.86 -7.51
CA ASP A 330 -12.46 3.81 -6.20
C ASP A 330 -11.27 2.84 -6.12
N LEU A 331 -11.12 1.92 -7.07
CA LEU A 331 -10.01 0.97 -7.08
C LEU A 331 -9.39 0.90 -8.49
N ARG A 332 -8.11 1.22 -8.59
CA ARG A 332 -7.29 1.08 -9.81
C ARG A 332 -6.03 0.29 -9.46
N GLY A 333 -4.93 0.55 -10.15
CA GLY A 333 -3.62 0.00 -9.77
C GLY A 333 -3.55 -1.52 -9.90
N ASN A 334 -2.47 -2.08 -9.35
CA ASN A 334 -2.27 -3.53 -9.26
C ASN A 334 -3.43 -4.21 -8.53
N PHE A 335 -4.01 -3.59 -7.50
CA PHE A 335 -5.10 -4.17 -6.72
C PHE A 335 -6.36 -4.42 -7.56
N ASN A 336 -6.75 -3.46 -8.41
CA ASN A 336 -7.87 -3.68 -9.32
C ASN A 336 -7.57 -4.79 -10.33
N GLN A 337 -6.35 -4.83 -10.86
CA GLN A 337 -5.97 -5.84 -11.83
C GLN A 337 -5.89 -7.25 -11.21
N LEU A 338 -5.43 -7.38 -9.96
CA LEU A 338 -5.45 -8.65 -9.22
C LEU A 338 -6.89 -9.13 -8.96
N ARG A 339 -7.79 -8.22 -8.61
CA ARG A 339 -9.23 -8.54 -8.49
C ARG A 339 -9.79 -9.08 -9.80
N GLN A 340 -9.50 -8.42 -10.93
CA GLN A 340 -9.90 -8.90 -12.25
C GLN A 340 -9.26 -10.24 -12.62
N LEU A 341 -8.01 -10.47 -12.22
CA LEU A 341 -7.32 -11.73 -12.45
C LEU A 341 -8.00 -12.88 -11.71
N LYS A 342 -8.39 -12.69 -10.45
CA LYS A 342 -9.18 -13.66 -9.69
C LYS A 342 -10.57 -13.89 -10.27
N GLU A 343 -11.22 -12.85 -10.81
CA GLU A 343 -12.50 -13.01 -11.51
C GLU A 343 -12.35 -13.91 -12.76
N LYS A 344 -11.19 -13.87 -13.42
CA LYS A 344 -10.88 -14.72 -14.58
C LYS A 344 -10.38 -16.12 -14.19
N HIS A 345 -9.63 -16.22 -13.09
CA HIS A 345 -9.02 -17.43 -12.55
C HIS A 345 -9.54 -17.67 -11.12
N PRO A 346 -10.76 -18.21 -10.96
CA PRO A 346 -11.44 -18.27 -9.67
C PRO A 346 -10.77 -19.19 -8.64
N ASP A 347 -9.87 -20.07 -9.09
CA ASP A 347 -9.08 -20.96 -8.23
C ASP A 347 -7.82 -20.28 -7.65
N LEU A 348 -7.49 -19.06 -8.12
CA LEU A 348 -6.31 -18.32 -7.71
C LEU A 348 -6.55 -17.55 -6.40
N ARG A 349 -5.65 -17.76 -5.44
CA ARG A 349 -5.59 -16.99 -4.18
C ARG A 349 -4.57 -15.85 -4.29
N VAL A 350 -4.84 -14.73 -3.64
CA VAL A 350 -3.91 -13.58 -3.61
C VAL A 350 -3.70 -13.15 -2.17
N ASN A 351 -2.47 -13.26 -1.65
CA ASN A 351 -2.11 -12.83 -0.30
C ASN A 351 -1.28 -11.54 -0.36
N ILE A 352 -1.43 -10.69 0.64
CA ILE A 352 -0.55 -9.53 0.81
C ILE A 352 0.67 -9.98 1.62
N SER A 353 1.87 -9.80 1.07
CA SER A 353 3.11 -10.12 1.78
C SER A 353 3.62 -8.89 2.52
N ILE A 354 3.74 -8.98 3.85
CA ILE A 354 4.18 -7.88 4.71
C ILE A 354 5.66 -8.05 4.98
N GLY A 355 6.47 -7.04 4.63
CA GLY A 355 7.91 -7.03 4.90
C GLY A 355 8.77 -7.20 3.65
N GLY A 356 9.54 -8.29 3.62
CA GLY A 356 10.68 -8.49 2.75
C GLY A 356 11.93 -7.80 3.26
N TRP A 357 13.04 -8.00 2.53
CA TRP A 357 14.38 -7.55 2.91
C TRP A 357 14.46 -6.14 3.49
N SER A 358 13.97 -5.12 2.77
CA SER A 358 14.12 -3.71 3.16
C SER A 358 12.99 -3.16 4.05
N TRP A 359 11.85 -3.84 4.16
CA TRP A 359 10.69 -3.38 4.94
C TRP A 359 10.43 -4.19 6.21
N SER A 360 11.35 -5.10 6.55
CA SER A 360 11.33 -5.84 7.81
C SER A 360 11.74 -5.04 9.06
N LYS A 361 12.22 -3.81 8.87
CA LYS A 361 12.82 -2.98 9.93
C LYS A 361 12.00 -2.85 11.21
N ASN A 362 10.68 -2.65 11.07
CA ASN A 362 9.81 -2.31 12.18
C ASN A 362 9.09 -3.51 12.82
N PHE A 363 9.31 -4.74 12.32
CA PHE A 363 8.62 -5.92 12.87
C PHE A 363 8.89 -6.12 14.36
N SER A 364 10.16 -6.14 14.79
CA SER A 364 10.52 -6.38 16.19
C SER A 364 9.83 -5.41 17.15
N ASP A 365 9.71 -4.13 16.77
CA ASP A 365 8.97 -3.12 17.55
C ASP A 365 7.45 -3.34 17.50
N ALA A 366 6.91 -3.67 16.33
CA ALA A 366 5.49 -3.92 16.14
C ALA A 366 5.01 -5.14 16.96
N VAL A 367 5.86 -6.15 17.14
CA VAL A 367 5.48 -7.38 17.88
C VAL A 367 5.87 -7.39 19.36
N LEU A 368 6.57 -6.36 19.85
CA LEU A 368 7.25 -6.37 21.16
C LEU A 368 6.31 -6.59 22.36
N THR A 369 5.09 -6.05 22.31
CA THR A 369 4.12 -6.08 23.41
C THR A 369 2.77 -6.61 22.92
N PRO A 370 1.90 -7.15 23.81
CA PRO A 370 0.55 -7.54 23.41
C PRO A 370 -0.22 -6.40 22.70
N GLN A 371 -0.11 -5.17 23.21
CA GLN A 371 -0.80 -4.01 22.63
C GLN A 371 -0.25 -3.58 21.27
N SER A 372 1.06 -3.76 21.04
CA SER A 372 1.65 -3.48 19.73
C SER A 372 1.27 -4.55 18.71
N ARG A 373 1.23 -5.83 19.11
CA ARG A 373 0.73 -6.92 18.26
C ARG A 373 -0.71 -6.71 17.84
N GLU A 374 -1.60 -6.38 18.79
CA GLU A 374 -3.01 -6.06 18.50
C GLU A 374 -3.11 -4.94 17.46
N ARG A 375 -2.37 -3.85 17.66
CA ARG A 375 -2.35 -2.72 16.73
C ARG A 375 -1.84 -3.10 15.33
N LEU A 376 -0.77 -3.89 15.25
CA LEU A 376 -0.26 -4.40 13.99
C LEU A 376 -1.33 -5.23 13.28
N VAL A 377 -1.84 -6.28 13.93
CA VAL A 377 -2.78 -7.22 13.30
C VAL A 377 -4.08 -6.51 12.90
N ASP A 378 -4.64 -5.66 13.77
CA ASP A 378 -5.87 -4.93 13.47
C ASP A 378 -5.71 -3.99 12.26
N SER A 379 -4.60 -3.24 12.21
CA SER A 379 -4.35 -2.32 11.09
C SER A 379 -4.13 -3.07 9.77
N CYS A 380 -3.45 -4.22 9.77
CA CYS A 380 -3.24 -5.01 8.55
C CYS A 380 -4.55 -5.62 8.04
N ILE A 381 -5.37 -6.18 8.94
CA ILE A 381 -6.68 -6.73 8.57
C ILE A 381 -7.62 -5.62 8.07
N ASP A 382 -7.65 -4.47 8.72
CA ASP A 382 -8.49 -3.33 8.31
C ASP A 382 -8.09 -2.81 6.91
N LEU A 383 -6.79 -2.63 6.69
CA LEU A 383 -6.29 -2.05 5.45
C LEU A 383 -6.45 -3.02 4.26
N TYR A 384 -6.00 -4.26 4.40
CA TYR A 384 -5.88 -5.18 3.27
C TYR A 384 -7.06 -6.14 3.12
N LEU A 385 -7.61 -6.67 4.22
CA LEU A 385 -8.68 -7.68 4.13
C LEU A 385 -10.07 -7.04 4.15
N ARG A 386 -10.30 -6.03 4.99
CA ARG A 386 -11.50 -5.18 4.90
C ARG A 386 -11.42 -4.18 3.77
N GLY A 387 -10.21 -3.90 3.26
CA GLY A 387 -10.00 -3.06 2.09
C GLY A 387 -10.22 -1.58 2.34
N ASN A 388 -10.01 -1.10 3.57
CA ASN A 388 -10.17 0.30 3.96
C ASN A 388 -8.95 1.13 3.51
N LEU A 389 -8.77 1.26 2.20
CA LEU A 389 -7.64 1.98 1.63
C LEU A 389 -7.73 3.49 1.93
N PRO A 390 -6.62 4.17 2.24
CA PRO A 390 -6.57 5.63 2.27
C PRO A 390 -7.02 6.22 0.93
N VAL A 391 -7.59 7.42 0.95
CA VAL A 391 -7.94 8.11 -0.29
C VAL A 391 -6.67 8.75 -0.88
N PHE A 392 -6.33 8.39 -2.12
CA PHE A 392 -5.20 8.90 -2.87
C PHE A 392 -5.60 9.11 -4.34
N ASP A 393 -5.39 10.32 -4.85
CA ASP A 393 -5.73 10.73 -6.22
C ASP A 393 -7.18 10.37 -6.65
N GLY A 394 -8.12 10.55 -5.72
CA GLY A 394 -9.55 10.23 -5.91
C GLY A 394 -9.91 8.74 -5.87
N ALA A 395 -8.93 7.84 -5.77
CA ALA A 395 -9.14 6.41 -5.52
C ALA A 395 -8.99 6.09 -4.02
N GLY A 396 -9.51 4.94 -3.60
CA GLY A 396 -9.49 4.44 -2.24
C GLY A 396 -10.78 4.69 -1.46
N GLY A 397 -10.67 4.69 -0.15
CA GLY A 397 -11.78 4.83 0.80
C GLY A 397 -12.28 3.49 1.37
N PRO A 398 -13.23 3.56 2.31
CA PRO A 398 -13.72 2.37 3.03
C PRO A 398 -14.22 1.27 2.10
N GLY A 399 -13.72 0.05 2.30
CA GLY A 399 -14.09 -1.14 1.54
C GLY A 399 -13.64 -1.18 0.07
N SER A 400 -12.94 -0.17 -0.43
CA SER A 400 -12.55 -0.08 -1.85
C SER A 400 -11.65 -1.23 -2.31
N GLY A 401 -10.79 -1.74 -1.43
CA GLY A 401 -9.90 -2.89 -1.70
C GLY A 401 -10.48 -4.25 -1.27
N ALA A 402 -11.73 -4.31 -0.82
CA ALA A 402 -12.29 -5.54 -0.23
C ALA A 402 -12.35 -6.68 -1.26
N GLY A 403 -11.82 -7.85 -0.91
CA GLY A 403 -11.82 -9.04 -1.78
C GLY A 403 -10.63 -9.14 -2.74
N VAL A 404 -9.74 -8.14 -2.77
CA VAL A 404 -8.45 -8.25 -3.48
C VAL A 404 -7.62 -9.37 -2.87
N PHE A 405 -7.50 -9.38 -1.54
CA PHE A 405 -6.68 -10.34 -0.80
C PHE A 405 -7.50 -11.44 -0.10
N ASP A 406 -6.90 -12.63 -0.02
CA ASP A 406 -7.42 -13.87 0.58
C ASP A 406 -6.66 -14.29 1.84
N GLY A 407 -5.64 -13.53 2.21
CA GLY A 407 -4.79 -13.87 3.35
C GLY A 407 -3.62 -12.91 3.52
N ILE A 408 -2.80 -13.22 4.52
CA ILE A 408 -1.59 -12.50 4.89
C ILE A 408 -0.39 -13.45 4.76
N ASP A 409 0.66 -12.98 4.12
CA ASP A 409 1.99 -13.60 4.15
C ASP A 409 2.92 -12.72 5.02
N LEU A 410 3.63 -13.33 5.97
CA LEU A 410 4.60 -12.64 6.83
C LEU A 410 6.02 -12.88 6.31
N ASP A 411 6.62 -11.86 5.74
CA ASP A 411 8.00 -11.89 5.25
C ASP A 411 8.91 -11.06 6.16
N TRP A 412 9.11 -11.54 7.40
CA TRP A 412 10.01 -10.88 8.36
C TRP A 412 11.42 -11.47 8.25
N GLU A 413 12.35 -10.66 7.77
CA GLU A 413 13.77 -11.00 7.63
C GLU A 413 14.67 -10.25 8.66
N TRP A 414 14.95 -10.76 9.86
CA TRP A 414 14.52 -12.03 10.46
C TRP A 414 14.27 -11.84 11.98
N PRO A 415 13.34 -12.59 12.60
CA PRO A 415 13.20 -12.64 14.04
C PRO A 415 14.52 -13.01 14.72
N ALA A 416 14.91 -12.24 15.74
CA ALA A 416 16.07 -12.49 16.62
C ALA A 416 17.43 -12.60 15.93
N SER A 417 17.55 -12.24 14.65
CA SER A 417 18.79 -12.36 13.89
C SER A 417 18.91 -11.25 12.83
N ALA A 418 20.13 -11.04 12.33
CA ALA A 418 20.40 -9.99 11.37
C ALA A 418 19.81 -10.33 9.98
N GLY A 419 19.17 -9.34 9.37
CA GLY A 419 18.77 -9.31 7.96
C GLY A 419 19.38 -8.09 7.26
N TYR A 420 18.54 -7.23 6.68
CA TYR A 420 19.00 -5.93 6.17
C TYR A 420 19.62 -5.06 7.28
N GLU A 421 20.64 -4.25 6.94
CA GLU A 421 21.50 -3.53 7.90
C GLU A 421 20.71 -2.62 8.87
N GLU A 422 19.57 -2.09 8.43
CA GLU A 422 18.75 -1.21 9.26
C GLU A 422 17.71 -1.94 10.14
N ASN A 423 17.62 -3.26 10.07
CA ASN A 423 16.58 -4.01 10.75
C ASN A 423 16.80 -4.02 12.27
N VAL A 424 15.72 -3.78 13.01
CA VAL A 424 15.70 -3.96 14.46
C VAL A 424 15.36 -5.41 14.76
N PHE A 425 16.20 -6.08 15.55
CA PHE A 425 15.95 -7.44 16.02
C PHE A 425 16.37 -7.59 17.49
N ARG A 426 15.71 -8.52 18.20
CA ARG A 426 15.88 -8.78 19.63
C ARG A 426 15.73 -10.27 19.93
N PRO A 427 16.38 -10.81 20.98
CA PRO A 427 16.16 -12.20 21.39
C PRO A 427 14.68 -12.54 21.67
N GLU A 428 13.90 -11.59 22.19
CA GLU A 428 12.48 -11.74 22.47
C GLU A 428 11.62 -11.94 21.22
N ASP A 429 12.14 -11.62 20.03
CA ASP A 429 11.43 -11.81 18.77
C ASP A 429 11.01 -13.26 18.56
N LYS A 430 11.76 -14.23 19.11
CA LYS A 430 11.41 -15.64 19.03
C LYS A 430 10.00 -15.92 19.58
N GLN A 431 9.73 -15.49 20.81
CA GLN A 431 8.41 -15.67 21.43
C GLN A 431 7.38 -14.68 20.88
N ASN A 432 7.81 -13.48 20.51
CA ASN A 432 6.91 -12.47 19.98
C ASN A 432 6.41 -12.81 18.57
N PHE A 433 7.22 -13.48 17.74
CA PHE A 433 6.81 -14.01 16.46
C PHE A 433 5.71 -15.07 16.64
N THR A 434 5.94 -16.06 17.50
CA THR A 434 4.90 -17.04 17.86
C THR A 434 3.60 -16.37 18.33
N ALA A 435 3.72 -15.38 19.20
CA ALA A 435 2.56 -14.68 19.74
C ALA A 435 1.80 -13.85 18.69
N VAL A 436 2.48 -13.27 17.69
CA VAL A 436 1.80 -12.51 16.63
C VAL A 436 1.17 -13.42 15.58
N VAL A 437 1.83 -14.53 15.22
CA VAL A 437 1.28 -15.55 14.30
C VAL A 437 -0.05 -16.08 14.83
N LYS A 438 -0.07 -16.49 16.10
CA LYS A 438 -1.29 -16.90 16.78
C LYS A 438 -2.39 -15.84 16.75
N LEU A 439 -2.03 -14.59 17.02
CA LEU A 439 -2.99 -13.48 17.02
C LEU A 439 -3.55 -13.19 15.62
N PHE A 440 -2.73 -13.31 14.58
CA PHE A 440 -3.20 -13.27 13.19
C PHE A 440 -4.21 -14.38 12.95
N ARG A 441 -3.88 -15.65 13.22
CA ARG A 441 -4.79 -16.79 13.01
C ARG A 441 -6.13 -16.58 13.72
N GLU A 442 -6.11 -16.22 15.00
CA GLU A 442 -7.33 -15.96 15.79
C GLU A 442 -8.22 -14.86 15.17
N LYS A 443 -7.64 -13.77 14.67
CA LYS A 443 -8.39 -12.65 14.08
C LYS A 443 -8.82 -12.93 12.64
N LEU A 444 -8.04 -13.70 11.88
CA LEU A 444 -8.40 -14.17 10.55
C LEU A 444 -9.59 -15.13 10.62
N ASP A 445 -9.61 -16.05 11.60
CA ASP A 445 -10.75 -16.94 11.85
C ASP A 445 -12.00 -16.16 12.26
N ALA A 446 -11.85 -15.15 13.11
CA ALA A 446 -12.96 -14.30 13.51
C ALA A 446 -13.55 -13.51 12.33
N LEU A 447 -12.69 -12.94 11.46
CA LEU A 447 -13.14 -12.27 10.24
C LEU A 447 -13.80 -13.24 9.28
N GLY A 448 -13.24 -14.43 9.11
CA GLY A 448 -13.80 -15.48 8.27
C GLY A 448 -15.19 -15.92 8.73
N ALA A 449 -15.37 -16.10 10.05
CA ALA A 449 -16.67 -16.41 10.65
C ALA A 449 -17.70 -15.27 10.46
N GLU A 450 -17.24 -14.01 10.42
CA GLU A 450 -18.11 -12.84 10.19
C GLU A 450 -18.66 -12.80 8.76
N ASN A 451 -17.84 -13.13 7.76
CA ASN A 451 -18.19 -12.94 6.35
C ASN A 451 -18.33 -14.24 5.53
N GLY A 452 -18.22 -15.40 6.17
CA GLY A 452 -18.37 -16.71 5.54
C GLY A 452 -17.21 -17.08 4.61
N ARG A 453 -16.02 -16.54 4.87
CA ARG A 453 -14.77 -16.85 4.15
C ARG A 453 -13.79 -17.53 5.10
N GLU A 454 -12.74 -18.09 4.54
CA GLU A 454 -11.55 -18.48 5.29
C GLU A 454 -10.39 -17.62 4.77
N TYR A 455 -9.41 -17.32 5.61
CA TYR A 455 -8.29 -16.47 5.25
C TYR A 455 -6.99 -17.20 5.53
N GLU A 456 -6.05 -17.12 4.59
CA GLU A 456 -4.76 -17.76 4.72
C GLU A 456 -3.80 -16.95 5.60
N LEU A 457 -2.97 -17.66 6.31
CA LEU A 457 -1.77 -17.17 6.96
C LEU A 457 -0.59 -17.99 6.50
N SER A 458 0.39 -17.34 5.88
CA SER A 458 1.66 -17.93 5.47
C SER A 458 2.83 -17.05 5.88
N SER A 459 4.06 -17.52 5.67
CA SER A 459 5.26 -16.75 5.97
C SER A 459 6.46 -17.25 5.18
N PHE A 460 7.32 -16.31 4.75
CA PHE A 460 8.62 -16.63 4.15
C PHE A 460 9.68 -16.88 5.23
N MET A 461 10.41 -17.99 5.07
CA MET A 461 11.24 -18.58 6.11
C MET A 461 12.70 -18.73 5.66
N PRO A 462 13.68 -18.47 6.55
CA PRO A 462 15.09 -18.46 6.20
C PRO A 462 15.63 -19.87 5.92
N ALA A 463 16.65 -19.91 5.07
CA ALA A 463 17.43 -21.12 4.79
C ALA A 463 18.43 -21.48 5.88
N ASP A 464 18.84 -20.48 6.68
CA ASP A 464 19.95 -20.58 7.62
C ASP A 464 19.54 -21.29 8.92
N PRO A 465 20.12 -22.47 9.25
CA PRO A 465 19.76 -23.23 10.44
C PRO A 465 19.96 -22.48 11.77
N GLU A 466 20.91 -21.54 11.82
CA GLU A 466 21.13 -20.70 13.00
C GLU A 466 19.96 -19.74 13.19
N LYS A 467 19.53 -19.05 12.12
CA LYS A 467 18.36 -18.16 12.14
C LYS A 467 17.09 -18.91 12.54
N VAL A 468 16.88 -20.11 12.02
CA VAL A 468 15.74 -20.98 12.42
C VAL A 468 15.80 -21.25 13.92
N GLY A 469 16.98 -21.63 14.44
CA GLY A 469 17.18 -21.95 15.86
C GLY A 469 16.91 -20.78 16.81
N VAL A 470 17.39 -19.59 16.48
CA VAL A 470 17.25 -18.41 17.34
C VAL A 470 15.93 -17.67 17.17
N GLY A 471 15.29 -17.76 16.00
CA GLY A 471 14.13 -16.95 15.64
C GLY A 471 12.77 -17.62 15.82
N TYR A 472 12.68 -18.95 15.88
CA TYR A 472 11.38 -19.63 15.68
C TYR A 472 11.10 -20.75 16.69
N GLU A 473 9.86 -20.79 17.18
CA GLU A 473 9.29 -21.92 17.94
C GLU A 473 8.51 -22.82 16.99
N VAL A 474 9.23 -23.53 16.12
CA VAL A 474 8.70 -24.24 14.94
C VAL A 474 7.40 -25.03 15.23
N PRO A 475 7.30 -25.91 16.24
CA PRO A 475 6.06 -26.65 16.47
C PRO A 475 4.84 -25.77 16.76
N GLN A 476 5.04 -24.62 17.42
CA GLN A 476 3.94 -23.74 17.82
C GLN A 476 3.44 -22.89 16.66
N ILE A 477 4.36 -22.36 15.85
CA ILE A 477 3.95 -21.51 14.71
C ILE A 477 3.30 -22.32 13.59
N MET A 478 3.71 -23.58 13.38
CA MET A 478 3.14 -24.44 12.35
C MET A 478 1.68 -24.86 12.68
N GLU A 479 1.21 -24.73 13.92
CA GLU A 479 -0.21 -24.96 14.26
C GLU A 479 -1.13 -23.87 13.68
N ASP A 480 -0.58 -22.67 13.42
CA ASP A 480 -1.34 -21.47 13.07
C ASP A 480 -1.13 -21.04 11.61
N PHE A 481 -0.14 -21.60 10.91
CA PHE A 481 0.10 -21.35 9.48
C PHE A 481 -0.62 -22.38 8.61
N ASP A 482 -1.14 -21.93 7.46
CA ASP A 482 -1.65 -22.83 6.42
C ASP A 482 -0.50 -23.51 5.66
N PHE A 483 0.59 -22.77 5.43
CA PHE A 483 1.87 -23.27 4.94
C PHE A 483 2.97 -22.21 5.16
N ILE A 484 4.23 -22.60 5.03
CA ILE A 484 5.38 -21.70 4.97
C ILE A 484 6.07 -21.80 3.62
N THR A 485 6.67 -20.70 3.16
CA THR A 485 7.55 -20.71 1.99
C THR A 485 9.00 -20.68 2.47
N LEU A 486 9.84 -21.58 1.96
CA LEU A 486 11.20 -21.77 2.42
C LEU A 486 12.19 -21.16 1.42
N GLN A 487 13.13 -20.34 1.91
CA GLN A 487 14.19 -19.77 1.08
C GLN A 487 15.05 -20.87 0.41
N GLY A 488 14.81 -21.07 -0.89
CA GLY A 488 15.53 -22.04 -1.74
C GLY A 488 16.55 -21.40 -2.70
N TYR A 489 16.97 -20.18 -2.38
CA TYR A 489 17.83 -19.32 -3.19
C TYR A 489 18.63 -18.36 -2.30
N ASP A 490 19.48 -17.51 -2.89
CA ASP A 490 20.33 -16.54 -2.18
C ASP A 490 21.31 -17.15 -1.18
N TYR A 491 21.68 -18.42 -1.36
CA TYR A 491 22.70 -19.08 -0.54
C TYR A 491 24.06 -18.39 -0.62
N VAL A 492 24.37 -17.85 -1.80
CA VAL A 492 25.58 -17.07 -2.08
C VAL A 492 25.26 -15.99 -3.10
N GLY A 493 26.04 -14.91 -3.12
CA GLY A 493 25.84 -13.80 -4.05
C GLY A 493 27.03 -12.88 -4.12
N ALA A 494 26.92 -11.79 -4.88
CA ALA A 494 28.04 -10.88 -5.11
C ALA A 494 28.50 -10.09 -3.87
N TRP A 495 27.84 -10.27 -2.72
CA TRP A 495 28.36 -9.87 -1.40
C TRP A 495 29.58 -10.69 -0.97
N GLN A 496 29.85 -11.83 -1.60
CA GLN A 496 31.11 -12.57 -1.50
C GLN A 496 31.88 -12.57 -2.83
N ASN A 497 33.20 -12.68 -2.76
CA ASN A 497 34.10 -12.62 -3.92
C ASN A 497 34.38 -14.00 -4.56
N SER A 498 33.54 -15.00 -4.32
CA SER A 498 33.69 -16.35 -4.88
C SER A 498 32.41 -16.79 -5.57
N THR A 499 32.53 -17.29 -6.80
CA THR A 499 31.43 -17.93 -7.53
C THR A 499 31.00 -19.21 -6.83
N ASN A 500 29.71 -19.36 -6.58
CA ASN A 500 29.15 -20.53 -5.93
C ASN A 500 27.66 -20.66 -6.32
N HIS A 501 27.02 -21.78 -5.97
CA HIS A 501 25.61 -22.03 -6.26
C HIS A 501 24.71 -21.26 -5.30
N GLN A 502 23.84 -20.39 -5.82
CA GLN A 502 22.89 -19.66 -4.97
C GLN A 502 21.61 -20.45 -4.67
N SER A 503 21.33 -21.54 -5.39
CA SER A 503 20.04 -22.25 -5.32
C SER A 503 20.15 -23.77 -5.55
N ASN A 504 21.29 -24.38 -5.23
CA ASN A 504 21.49 -25.84 -5.33
C ASN A 504 20.57 -26.63 -4.38
N ILE A 505 20.11 -27.80 -4.84
CA ILE A 505 19.29 -28.73 -4.05
C ILE A 505 20.12 -29.34 -2.91
N THR A 506 21.28 -29.91 -3.25
CA THR A 506 22.16 -30.61 -2.31
C THR A 506 23.47 -29.86 -2.13
N ALA A 507 24.12 -30.03 -0.97
CA ALA A 507 25.48 -29.53 -0.78
C ALA A 507 26.47 -30.19 -1.76
N VAL A 508 27.42 -29.40 -2.28
CA VAL A 508 28.48 -29.89 -3.18
C VAL A 508 29.74 -30.16 -2.36
N ALA A 509 30.32 -31.36 -2.48
CA ALA A 509 31.41 -31.84 -1.63
C ALA A 509 32.68 -30.98 -1.68
N ASP A 510 32.95 -30.35 -2.83
CA ASP A 510 34.13 -29.51 -3.06
C ASP A 510 33.87 -28.01 -2.77
N ASN A 511 32.73 -27.66 -2.15
CA ASN A 511 32.42 -26.28 -1.79
C ASN A 511 33.46 -25.76 -0.78
N PRO A 512 34.20 -24.68 -1.10
CA PRO A 512 35.25 -24.15 -0.24
C PRO A 512 34.74 -23.23 0.88
N ASP A 513 33.47 -22.83 0.86
CA ASP A 513 32.91 -21.89 1.82
C ASP A 513 32.75 -22.55 3.20
N GLU A 514 33.04 -21.80 4.27
CA GLU A 514 32.91 -22.32 5.66
C GLU A 514 31.44 -22.60 6.03
N ASN A 515 30.53 -21.76 5.51
CA ASN A 515 29.09 -21.91 5.68
C ASN A 515 28.49 -22.43 4.38
N ILE A 516 28.07 -23.69 4.39
CA ILE A 516 27.48 -24.37 3.24
C ILE A 516 25.96 -24.33 3.36
N TYR A 517 25.29 -23.89 2.29
CA TYR A 517 23.83 -23.87 2.19
C TYR A 517 23.38 -24.71 0.98
N SER A 518 22.17 -25.26 1.11
CA SER A 518 21.45 -25.99 0.06
C SER A 518 19.99 -26.13 0.46
N SER A 519 19.11 -26.49 -0.46
CA SER A 519 17.69 -26.72 -0.14
C SER A 519 17.49 -27.88 0.83
N GLU A 520 18.32 -28.92 0.75
CA GLU A 520 18.35 -30.04 1.71
C GLU A 520 18.69 -29.56 3.13
N ILE A 521 19.75 -28.76 3.29
CA ILE A 521 20.15 -28.20 4.60
C ILE A 521 19.06 -27.28 5.16
N ALA A 522 18.45 -26.45 4.31
CA ALA A 522 17.37 -25.57 4.70
C ALA A 522 16.15 -26.38 5.17
N LEU A 523 15.73 -27.39 4.40
CA LEU A 523 14.61 -28.26 4.75
C LEU A 523 14.85 -28.99 6.07
N ASP A 524 16.03 -29.58 6.24
CA ASP A 524 16.43 -30.29 7.45
C ASP A 524 16.37 -29.38 8.68
N ALA A 525 16.69 -28.09 8.55
CA ALA A 525 16.59 -27.15 9.66
C ALA A 525 15.16 -27.03 10.21
N TRP A 526 14.15 -27.11 9.34
CA TRP A 526 12.74 -27.01 9.71
C TRP A 526 12.16 -28.34 10.15
N THR A 527 12.36 -29.40 9.38
CA THR A 527 11.77 -30.73 9.65
C THR A 527 12.36 -31.37 10.91
N SER A 528 13.67 -31.21 11.17
CA SER A 528 14.29 -31.67 12.43
C SER A 528 13.77 -30.96 13.68
N ARG A 529 13.07 -29.83 13.50
CA ARG A 529 12.43 -29.04 14.56
C ARG A 529 10.92 -29.21 14.61
N GLY A 530 10.35 -30.11 13.80
CA GLY A 530 8.97 -30.56 13.90
C GLY A 530 8.00 -29.96 12.88
N ALA A 531 8.47 -29.24 11.86
CA ALA A 531 7.62 -28.88 10.73
C ALA A 531 7.31 -30.13 9.88
N ASP A 532 6.07 -30.28 9.43
CA ASP A 532 5.68 -31.30 8.45
C ASP A 532 6.15 -30.83 7.06
N PRO A 533 6.92 -31.65 6.30
CA PRO A 533 7.27 -31.34 4.92
C PRO A 533 6.07 -30.90 4.06
N ALA A 534 4.88 -31.46 4.27
CA ALA A 534 3.69 -31.14 3.49
C ALA A 534 3.23 -29.67 3.62
N ASP A 535 3.63 -29.00 4.70
CA ASP A 535 3.32 -27.59 4.98
C ASP A 535 4.45 -26.64 4.53
N ILE A 536 5.51 -27.18 3.90
CA ILE A 536 6.67 -26.42 3.42
C ILE A 536 6.63 -26.33 1.90
N VAL A 537 6.71 -25.11 1.37
CA VAL A 537 6.73 -24.81 -0.06
C VAL A 537 8.12 -24.31 -0.45
N LEU A 538 8.83 -25.01 -1.35
CA LEU A 538 10.21 -24.71 -1.70
C LEU A 538 10.34 -23.45 -2.57
N GLY A 539 11.08 -22.44 -2.13
CA GLY A 539 11.40 -21.26 -2.93
C GLY A 539 12.35 -21.58 -4.10
N VAL A 540 12.08 -21.01 -5.27
CA VAL A 540 12.95 -21.10 -6.45
C VAL A 540 13.12 -19.72 -7.11
N PRO A 541 14.32 -19.42 -7.63
CA PRO A 541 14.61 -18.13 -8.23
C PRO A 541 14.28 -18.13 -9.72
N PHE A 542 13.56 -17.10 -10.17
CA PHE A 542 13.39 -16.76 -11.60
C PHE A 542 14.46 -15.76 -12.08
N TYR A 543 15.59 -15.73 -11.37
CA TYR A 543 16.75 -14.88 -11.62
C TYR A 543 18.03 -15.65 -11.32
N GLY A 544 19.16 -15.06 -11.73
CA GLY A 544 20.49 -15.55 -11.44
C GLY A 544 21.32 -14.58 -10.61
N ARG A 545 22.37 -15.12 -9.98
CA ARG A 545 23.44 -14.35 -9.32
C ARG A 545 24.74 -14.50 -10.07
N GLY A 546 25.49 -13.41 -10.17
CA GLY A 546 26.64 -13.34 -11.07
C GLY A 546 27.85 -12.55 -10.61
N TRP A 547 28.98 -12.94 -11.15
CA TRP A 547 30.31 -12.40 -10.88
C TRP A 547 31.09 -12.16 -12.18
N THR A 548 32.07 -11.27 -12.14
CA THR A 548 32.97 -10.99 -13.27
C THR A 548 34.44 -10.93 -12.88
N GLY A 549 35.33 -11.09 -13.87
CA GLY A 549 36.76 -11.28 -13.65
C GLY A 549 37.09 -12.63 -13.01
N VAL A 550 36.29 -13.65 -13.34
CA VAL A 550 36.37 -15.01 -12.82
C VAL A 550 37.33 -15.82 -13.70
N ALA A 551 38.37 -16.39 -13.09
CA ALA A 551 39.29 -17.30 -13.76
C ALA A 551 38.60 -18.64 -14.12
N PRO A 552 39.09 -19.43 -15.09
CA PRO A 552 38.43 -20.67 -15.51
C PRO A 552 38.42 -21.79 -14.46
N GLY A 553 39.33 -21.76 -13.49
CA GLY A 553 39.48 -22.85 -12.52
C GLY A 553 39.97 -24.16 -13.14
N PRO A 554 40.05 -25.25 -12.34
CA PRO A 554 40.54 -26.55 -12.79
C PRO A 554 39.69 -27.21 -13.88
N ASN A 555 38.37 -26.99 -13.86
CA ASN A 555 37.41 -27.60 -14.78
C ASN A 555 37.08 -26.73 -16.00
N GLY A 556 37.56 -25.49 -16.04
CA GLY A 556 37.30 -24.57 -17.14
C GLY A 556 35.93 -23.89 -17.09
N ASP A 557 35.18 -24.06 -16.01
CA ASP A 557 33.78 -23.66 -15.84
C ASP A 557 33.58 -22.47 -14.88
N GLY A 558 34.68 -21.97 -14.30
CA GLY A 558 34.67 -20.84 -13.38
C GLY A 558 34.03 -21.11 -12.01
N LEU A 559 33.66 -22.35 -11.67
CA LEU A 559 33.06 -22.68 -10.38
C LEU A 559 34.08 -22.59 -9.23
N PHE A 560 33.66 -22.07 -8.07
CA PHE A 560 34.52 -21.84 -6.89
C PHE A 560 35.76 -20.97 -7.14
N GLN A 561 35.69 -20.06 -8.12
CA GLN A 561 36.79 -19.16 -8.44
C GLN A 561 36.57 -17.78 -7.86
N THR A 562 37.67 -17.13 -7.49
CA THR A 562 37.65 -15.75 -7.03
C THR A 562 37.23 -14.82 -8.18
N ALA A 563 36.33 -13.90 -7.86
CA ALA A 563 35.85 -12.85 -8.74
C ALA A 563 36.46 -11.49 -8.38
N SER A 564 36.45 -10.59 -9.36
CA SER A 564 36.86 -9.19 -9.15
C SER A 564 35.70 -8.27 -8.75
N GLY A 565 34.46 -8.74 -8.86
CA GLY A 565 33.25 -8.02 -8.49
C GLY A 565 31.96 -8.65 -9.06
N PRO A 566 30.81 -8.02 -8.81
CA PRO A 566 29.52 -8.45 -9.37
C PRO A 566 29.52 -8.41 -10.91
N ALA A 567 28.80 -9.34 -11.53
CA ALA A 567 28.50 -9.26 -12.95
C ALA A 567 27.57 -8.06 -13.26
N PRO A 568 27.63 -7.46 -14.46
CA PRO A 568 26.78 -6.32 -14.79
C PRO A 568 25.34 -6.77 -15.01
N GLY A 569 24.47 -6.47 -14.04
CA GLY A 569 23.02 -6.65 -14.14
C GLY A 569 22.30 -5.33 -14.43
N PRO A 570 21.12 -5.35 -15.09
CA PRO A 570 20.43 -4.15 -15.55
C PRO A 570 19.76 -3.37 -14.43
N TYR A 571 19.25 -4.07 -13.41
CA TYR A 571 18.57 -3.47 -12.25
C TYR A 571 19.48 -3.38 -11.03
N GLU A 572 20.30 -4.41 -10.80
CA GLU A 572 21.26 -4.49 -9.72
C GLU A 572 22.51 -5.25 -10.18
N ALA A 573 23.70 -4.77 -9.77
CA ALA A 573 24.93 -5.47 -10.09
C ALA A 573 24.96 -6.84 -9.40
N GLY A 574 25.21 -7.90 -10.17
CA GLY A 574 25.28 -9.27 -9.69
C GLY A 574 23.95 -10.01 -9.70
N ILE A 575 22.88 -9.42 -10.26
CA ILE A 575 21.56 -10.05 -10.42
C ILE A 575 21.08 -9.86 -11.86
N GLU A 576 20.50 -10.90 -12.46
CA GLU A 576 19.90 -10.83 -13.79
C GLU A 576 18.72 -11.81 -13.91
N ASP A 577 17.68 -11.42 -14.64
CA ASP A 577 16.46 -12.21 -14.82
C ASP A 577 16.72 -13.44 -15.73
N PHE A 578 16.03 -14.56 -15.46
CA PHE A 578 16.11 -15.75 -16.33
C PHE A 578 15.83 -15.42 -17.79
N LYS A 579 14.80 -14.61 -18.07
CA LYS A 579 14.40 -14.20 -19.43
C LYS A 579 15.54 -13.56 -20.23
N ASN A 580 16.52 -12.96 -19.56
CA ASN A 580 17.71 -12.36 -20.15
C ASN A 580 18.86 -13.38 -20.20
N LEU A 581 19.14 -14.08 -19.10
CA LEU A 581 20.23 -15.05 -18.99
C LEU A 581 20.15 -16.15 -20.06
N LYS A 582 18.96 -16.69 -20.31
CA LYS A 582 18.76 -17.76 -21.31
C LYS A 582 19.17 -17.38 -22.74
N ASN A 583 19.27 -16.07 -23.02
CA ASN A 583 19.57 -15.53 -24.34
C ASN A 583 21.03 -15.04 -24.47
N LEU A 584 21.85 -15.18 -23.43
CA LEU A 584 23.23 -14.73 -23.48
C LEU A 584 24.06 -15.54 -24.50
N SER A 585 24.72 -14.81 -25.41
CA SER A 585 25.59 -15.41 -26.43
C SER A 585 27.03 -15.56 -25.95
N GLY A 586 27.72 -16.62 -26.35
CA GLY A 586 29.14 -16.82 -26.05
C GLY A 586 29.42 -17.40 -24.65
N TYR A 587 28.38 -17.85 -23.95
CA TYR A 587 28.48 -18.56 -22.68
C TYR A 587 28.34 -20.06 -22.91
N THR A 588 29.04 -20.84 -22.10
CA THR A 588 28.87 -22.30 -21.98
C THR A 588 27.95 -22.58 -20.80
N LEU A 589 26.95 -23.45 -21.02
CA LEU A 589 26.01 -23.88 -19.99
C LEU A 589 26.53 -25.13 -19.29
N HIS A 590 26.54 -25.08 -17.98
CA HIS A 590 26.91 -26.17 -17.08
C HIS A 590 25.77 -26.43 -16.09
N ARG A 591 25.70 -27.64 -15.54
CA ARG A 591 24.71 -28.03 -14.52
C ARG A 591 25.35 -28.96 -13.50
N ASP A 592 24.97 -28.78 -12.24
CA ASP A 592 25.31 -29.64 -11.10
C ASP A 592 24.32 -29.37 -9.96
N ALA A 593 24.15 -30.33 -9.06
CA ALA A 593 23.38 -30.20 -7.82
C ALA A 593 21.97 -29.57 -7.96
N GLY A 594 21.27 -29.86 -9.07
CA GLY A 594 19.91 -29.35 -9.31
C GLY A 594 19.85 -27.88 -9.72
N THR A 595 20.93 -27.33 -10.27
CA THR A 595 21.00 -25.94 -10.76
C THR A 595 21.88 -25.81 -12.01
N ALA A 596 21.88 -24.62 -12.64
CA ALA A 596 22.63 -24.33 -13.85
C ALA A 596 23.54 -23.10 -13.71
N TRP A 597 24.61 -23.03 -14.49
CA TRP A 597 25.37 -21.79 -14.62
C TRP A 597 25.92 -21.58 -16.02
N LEU A 598 26.09 -20.30 -16.38
CA LEU A 598 26.68 -19.84 -17.63
C LEU A 598 28.06 -19.26 -17.36
N TYR A 599 29.05 -19.66 -18.16
CA TYR A 599 30.40 -19.10 -18.10
C TYR A 599 30.97 -18.80 -19.49
N ASN A 600 31.57 -17.62 -19.67
CA ASN A 600 32.17 -17.20 -20.96
C ASN A 600 33.70 -17.03 -20.93
N GLY A 601 34.38 -17.50 -19.88
CA GLY A 601 35.81 -17.28 -19.68
C GLY A 601 36.15 -16.08 -18.80
N THR A 602 35.17 -15.27 -18.39
CA THR A 602 35.38 -14.16 -17.43
C THR A 602 34.17 -13.83 -16.56
N THR A 603 32.95 -13.92 -17.10
CA THR A 603 31.71 -13.65 -16.40
C THR A 603 30.98 -14.97 -16.15
N TRP A 604 30.47 -15.11 -14.94
CA TRP A 604 29.84 -16.32 -14.43
C TRP A 604 28.47 -15.98 -13.84
N TRP A 605 27.43 -16.71 -14.22
CA TRP A 605 26.06 -16.53 -13.75
C TRP A 605 25.49 -17.88 -13.32
N GLN A 606 25.14 -18.06 -12.05
CA GLN A 606 24.29 -19.17 -11.64
C GLN A 606 22.84 -18.74 -11.69
N PHE A 607 21.99 -19.62 -12.17
CA PHE A 607 20.56 -19.43 -12.30
C PHE A 607 19.87 -20.80 -12.42
N ASP A 608 18.55 -20.81 -12.42
CA ASP A 608 17.79 -22.01 -12.72
C ASP A 608 17.09 -21.88 -14.08
N ASP A 609 17.30 -22.88 -14.93
CA ASP A 609 16.56 -23.07 -16.17
C ASP A 609 15.46 -24.12 -16.02
N ALA A 610 14.74 -24.38 -17.11
CA ALA A 610 13.63 -25.34 -17.12
C ALA A 610 14.04 -26.75 -16.67
N VAL A 611 15.29 -27.19 -16.91
CA VAL A 611 15.77 -28.51 -16.48
C VAL A 611 15.93 -28.54 -14.96
N SER A 612 16.64 -27.56 -14.40
CA SER A 612 16.79 -27.44 -12.94
C SER A 612 15.45 -27.22 -12.24
N MET A 613 14.49 -26.52 -12.86
CA MET A 613 13.15 -26.37 -12.29
C MET A 613 12.41 -27.71 -12.19
N THR A 614 12.49 -28.55 -13.22
CA THR A 614 11.94 -29.92 -13.16
C THR A 614 12.64 -30.74 -12.08
N GLU A 615 13.97 -30.71 -12.00
CA GLU A 615 14.73 -31.44 -10.98
C GLU A 615 14.36 -31.02 -9.54
N LYS A 616 14.15 -29.71 -9.32
CA LYS A 616 13.72 -29.17 -8.03
C LYS A 616 12.31 -29.59 -7.65
N VAL A 617 11.38 -29.59 -8.61
CA VAL A 617 10.03 -30.09 -8.37
C VAL A 617 10.05 -31.59 -8.06
N ASP A 618 10.79 -32.38 -8.83
CA ASP A 618 10.91 -33.82 -8.60
C ASP A 618 11.50 -34.10 -7.21
N TRP A 619 12.51 -33.34 -6.79
CA TRP A 619 13.07 -33.42 -5.44
C TRP A 619 12.06 -33.00 -4.37
N ALA A 620 11.39 -31.85 -4.54
CA ALA A 620 10.37 -31.38 -3.61
C ALA A 620 9.25 -32.42 -3.41
N ARG A 621 8.80 -33.06 -4.48
CA ARG A 621 7.82 -34.16 -4.42
C ARG A 621 8.37 -35.39 -3.71
N ALA A 622 9.63 -35.75 -3.95
CA ALA A 622 10.27 -36.89 -3.30
C ALA A 622 10.40 -36.68 -1.78
N GLU A 623 10.66 -35.45 -1.34
CA GLU A 623 10.71 -35.06 0.07
C GLU A 623 9.31 -34.81 0.69
N GLY A 624 8.24 -34.92 -0.10
CA GLY A 624 6.87 -34.73 0.37
C GLY A 624 6.50 -33.27 0.64
N LEU A 625 7.17 -32.32 -0.02
CA LEU A 625 6.91 -30.89 0.15
C LEU A 625 5.53 -30.49 -0.36
N GLY A 626 4.98 -29.41 0.23
CA GLY A 626 3.69 -28.83 -0.10
C GLY A 626 3.61 -28.18 -1.49
N GLY A 627 4.75 -27.90 -2.13
CA GLY A 627 4.83 -27.32 -3.47
C GLY A 627 6.07 -26.46 -3.70
N VAL A 628 5.97 -25.48 -4.61
CA VAL A 628 7.03 -24.54 -5.00
C VAL A 628 6.58 -23.08 -4.92
N MET A 629 7.45 -22.21 -4.42
CA MET A 629 7.32 -20.76 -4.34
C MET A 629 8.30 -20.10 -5.30
N ILE A 630 7.93 -19.00 -5.94
CA ILE A 630 8.70 -18.36 -7.01
C ILE A 630 9.03 -16.91 -6.62
N TRP A 631 10.32 -16.59 -6.62
CA TRP A 631 10.81 -15.20 -6.54
C TRP A 631 11.58 -14.81 -7.82
N SER A 632 11.17 -13.80 -8.59
CA SER A 632 9.84 -13.22 -8.67
C SER A 632 9.27 -13.40 -10.08
N LEU A 633 7.95 -13.33 -10.22
CA LEU A 633 7.26 -13.67 -11.46
C LEU A 633 7.73 -12.86 -12.68
N ASP A 634 8.19 -11.63 -12.47
CA ASP A 634 8.73 -10.76 -13.52
C ASP A 634 10.06 -11.26 -14.11
N GLY A 635 10.72 -12.26 -13.52
CA GLY A 635 11.95 -12.86 -14.02
C GLY A 635 11.76 -13.90 -15.15
N ASP A 636 10.54 -14.45 -15.29
CA ASP A 636 10.22 -15.38 -16.37
C ASP A 636 10.03 -14.65 -17.71
N ASP A 637 10.03 -15.40 -18.79
CA ASP A 637 9.77 -14.87 -20.13
C ASP A 637 8.28 -14.79 -20.48
N SER A 638 7.97 -14.14 -21.60
CA SER A 638 6.60 -13.95 -22.08
C SER A 638 5.85 -15.23 -22.45
N ASN A 639 6.52 -16.39 -22.50
CA ASN A 639 5.89 -17.69 -22.73
C ASN A 639 5.71 -18.48 -21.42
N GLY A 640 6.10 -17.92 -20.27
CA GLY A 640 6.04 -18.60 -18.98
C GLY A 640 6.87 -19.89 -18.96
N THR A 641 8.10 -19.87 -19.48
CA THR A 641 8.91 -21.08 -19.64
C THR A 641 9.19 -21.78 -18.32
N LEU A 642 9.58 -21.05 -17.28
CA LEU A 642 9.92 -21.66 -15.99
C LEU A 642 8.67 -22.13 -15.26
N ILE A 643 7.61 -21.32 -15.22
CA ILE A 643 6.35 -21.76 -14.59
C ILE A 643 5.76 -22.98 -15.30
N THR A 644 5.88 -23.07 -16.63
CA THR A 644 5.43 -24.24 -17.40
C THR A 644 6.24 -25.49 -17.06
N ALA A 645 7.55 -25.35 -16.84
CA ALA A 645 8.39 -26.46 -16.40
C ALA A 645 7.99 -26.95 -15.00
N ILE A 646 7.68 -26.02 -14.08
CA ILE A 646 7.21 -26.35 -12.72
C ILE A 646 5.86 -27.08 -12.79
N ASP A 647 4.89 -26.51 -13.49
CA ASP A 647 3.53 -27.07 -13.62
C ASP A 647 3.54 -28.47 -14.24
N THR A 648 4.30 -28.66 -15.32
CA THR A 648 4.45 -29.96 -15.99
C THR A 648 5.04 -31.02 -15.06
N ALA A 649 6.03 -30.64 -14.23
CA ALA A 649 6.68 -31.58 -13.31
C ALA A 649 5.79 -31.95 -12.11
N LEU A 650 4.86 -31.09 -11.71
CA LEU A 650 3.84 -31.41 -10.69
C LEU A 650 2.76 -32.37 -11.21
N GLY A 651 2.56 -32.45 -12.52
CA GLY A 651 1.76 -33.49 -13.19
C GLY A 651 0.34 -33.08 -13.56
N SER A 652 0.19 -31.86 -14.08
CA SER A 652 -1.06 -31.33 -14.63
C SER A 652 -1.61 -32.07 -15.86
#